data_AF-A0A2S2C0A9-F1
#
_entry.id   AF-A0A2S2C0A9-F1
#
_cell.length_a   1.000
_cell.length_b   1.000
_cell.length_c   1.000
_cell.angle_alpha   90.00
_cell.angle_beta   90.00
_cell.angle_gamma   90.00
#
_symmetry.space_group_name_H-M   'P 1'
#
loop_
_entity.id
_entity.type
_entity.pdbx_description
1 polymer ?
#
loop_
_entity_poly.entity_id
_entity_poly.type
_entity_poly.pdbx_seq_one_letter_code
_entity_poly.pdbx_strand_id
1 'polypeptide(L)'
;MSLSAYLTGSVLLPVRVARRGLQAGTSIGISLVDTTVTGAAAVAGVGMSLATAPLRGGAVSARDMAREFLGGAPSRRYWCGFDRIWMEVRGLDAPEGPQVGTAVLAAVRALPGVTAADLNYALSRIVVAVDDEAPSLTQLCDTVCSAENSVRAPEHERPLDLPGDDVVLAGRIAALATTGVGFGVSLAAAALRLPQLPPAVAAAVISADYQPRIRRLVERQLGPEATDVVLATAGAAILTLTQNPVSLAVSVLIRATLTAETWSARQAWHRHEPALAQHAGDDHPPEHPHRPRSLPVGPVERHADRSALAAPAAAAVAGAATGEAGLAGTALIVAAPAAARTARESFAATLGRGLADRHAVLPLRPPALRRLDRVDAVVIDPQVLTPVVPDAHVLDYIRRAGIRTISLRSPALGDGQNNVDELHEPADAPDTALHDAVELLQSRGAIVAVIAAHAPHALAAADVGIGVVDDQEPPWYADLLVDDPSTAWRILCAVPAARAASRRGVELATGSSLLGAVLLLTSIPFQGTEPVTGGAAAGLWIGHRLARRTLDDPLAEHDRNRPHPDDAHRTLRDQVHRAERFALALPRGGQLPIPTPEQTAYLAALTLLVALQIIDWPVALVIAAGYVVTTDRRRPERALAQSAA
;
A
#
# COMPACT_ATOMS: atom_id res chain seq x y z
N MET A 1 53.96 -34.69 -5.16
CA MET A 1 53.05 -35.14 -6.23
C MET A 1 51.67 -34.58 -5.93
N SER A 2 51.22 -33.60 -6.72
CA SER A 2 50.27 -32.57 -6.26
C SER A 2 48.80 -32.92 -6.53
N LEU A 3 47.96 -32.48 -5.60
CA LEU A 3 46.49 -32.48 -5.58
C LEU A 3 45.81 -31.76 -6.76
N SER A 4 46.57 -31.25 -7.74
CA SER A 4 46.06 -30.41 -8.82
C SER A 4 45.38 -31.18 -9.96
N ALA A 5 45.50 -32.51 -10.04
CA ALA A 5 44.99 -33.28 -11.18
C ALA A 5 43.54 -33.80 -11.01
N TYR A 6 43.03 -33.90 -9.78
CA TYR A 6 41.65 -34.35 -9.52
C TYR A 6 40.62 -33.20 -9.51
N LEU A 7 41.07 -31.94 -9.41
CA LEU A 7 40.18 -30.77 -9.36
C LEU A 7 39.88 -30.15 -10.73
N THR A 8 40.60 -30.54 -11.79
CA THR A 8 40.44 -29.92 -13.12
C THR A 8 39.43 -30.67 -14.02
N GLY A 9 39.01 -31.89 -13.64
CA GLY A 9 38.04 -32.69 -14.41
C GLY A 9 36.57 -32.43 -14.07
N SER A 10 36.26 -32.07 -12.82
CA SER A 10 34.86 -32.00 -12.33
C SER A 10 34.22 -30.60 -12.39
N VAL A 11 34.98 -29.56 -12.76
CA VAL A 11 34.48 -28.17 -12.81
C VAL A 11 34.22 -27.68 -14.24
N LEU A 12 34.76 -28.35 -15.27
CA LEU A 12 34.67 -27.89 -16.66
C LEU A 12 33.60 -28.60 -17.52
N LEU A 13 33.01 -29.71 -17.03
CA LEU A 13 31.87 -30.35 -17.69
C LEU A 13 30.55 -29.55 -17.57
N PRO A 14 30.19 -28.97 -16.41
CA PRO A 14 28.94 -28.19 -16.27
C PRO A 14 28.94 -26.91 -17.11
N VAL A 15 30.11 -26.29 -17.30
CA VAL A 15 30.26 -25.02 -18.03
C VAL A 15 30.09 -25.21 -19.54
N ARG A 16 30.49 -26.37 -20.09
CA ARG A 16 30.36 -26.66 -21.53
C ARG A 16 28.94 -27.11 -21.91
N VAL A 17 28.21 -27.76 -21.00
CA VAL A 17 26.79 -28.08 -21.16
C VAL A 17 25.93 -26.81 -21.02
N ALA A 18 26.24 -25.95 -20.04
CA ALA A 18 25.56 -24.65 -19.86
C ALA A 18 25.73 -23.72 -21.08
N ARG A 19 26.92 -23.68 -21.69
CA ARG A 19 27.19 -22.84 -22.88
C ARG A 19 26.50 -23.34 -24.16
N ARG A 20 26.35 -24.65 -24.34
CA ARG A 20 25.58 -25.22 -25.47
C ARG A 20 24.07 -25.13 -25.25
N GLY A 21 23.59 -25.24 -24.01
CA GLY A 21 22.20 -24.93 -23.65
C GLY A 21 21.84 -23.46 -23.88
N LEU A 22 22.76 -22.53 -23.57
CA LEU A 22 22.56 -21.10 -23.83
C LEU A 22 22.48 -20.77 -25.33
N GLN A 23 23.30 -21.40 -26.17
CA GLN A 23 23.33 -21.12 -27.62
C GLN A 23 22.14 -21.74 -28.39
N ALA A 24 21.58 -22.84 -27.91
CA ALA A 24 20.31 -23.38 -28.44
C ALA A 24 19.08 -22.65 -27.88
N GLY A 25 19.18 -22.06 -26.67
CA GLY A 25 18.13 -21.25 -26.06
C GLY A 25 18.01 -19.83 -26.63
N THR A 26 19.07 -19.27 -27.22
CA THR A 26 19.04 -17.91 -27.77
C THR A 26 18.20 -17.76 -29.04
N SER A 27 18.13 -18.77 -29.92
CA SER A 27 17.31 -18.67 -31.14
C SER A 27 15.82 -18.92 -30.89
N ILE A 28 15.49 -19.80 -29.95
CA ILE A 28 14.11 -20.07 -29.53
C ILE A 28 13.60 -18.97 -28.59
N GLY A 29 14.46 -18.45 -27.70
CA GLY A 29 14.15 -17.37 -26.79
C GLY A 29 13.86 -16.04 -27.49
N ILE A 30 14.61 -15.67 -28.53
CA ILE A 30 14.36 -14.41 -29.27
C ILE A 30 13.05 -14.49 -30.06
N SER A 31 12.75 -15.62 -30.70
CA SER A 31 11.50 -15.80 -31.47
C SER A 31 10.25 -15.85 -30.59
N LEU A 32 10.34 -16.48 -29.42
CA LEU A 32 9.25 -16.51 -28.43
C LEU A 32 9.13 -15.17 -27.70
N VAL A 33 10.22 -14.46 -27.44
CA VAL A 33 10.20 -13.09 -26.90
C VAL A 33 9.54 -12.14 -27.91
N ASP A 34 9.85 -12.21 -29.20
CA ASP A 34 9.19 -11.36 -30.21
C ASP A 34 7.68 -11.63 -30.32
N THR A 35 7.25 -12.90 -30.30
CA THR A 35 5.81 -13.23 -30.34
C THR A 35 5.08 -12.93 -29.04
N THR A 36 5.74 -13.06 -27.88
CA THR A 36 5.18 -12.69 -26.57
C THR A 36 5.15 -11.18 -26.35
N VAL A 37 6.16 -10.44 -26.82
CA VAL A 37 6.19 -8.97 -26.82
C VAL A 37 5.13 -8.43 -27.77
N THR A 38 4.93 -9.03 -28.95
CA THR A 38 3.90 -8.58 -29.91
C THR A 38 2.48 -8.90 -29.41
N GLY A 39 2.26 -10.06 -28.78
CA GLY A 39 0.98 -10.40 -28.16
C GLY A 39 0.66 -9.56 -26.91
N ALA A 40 1.66 -9.29 -26.07
CA ALA A 40 1.51 -8.41 -24.91
C ALA A 40 1.32 -6.93 -25.33
N ALA A 41 1.99 -6.48 -26.40
CA ALA A 41 1.79 -5.15 -26.97
C ALA A 41 0.41 -4.99 -27.62
N ALA A 42 -0.16 -6.05 -28.20
CA ALA A 42 -1.53 -6.04 -28.71
C ALA A 42 -2.58 -5.94 -27.57
N VAL A 43 -2.39 -6.70 -26.49
CA VAL A 43 -3.26 -6.63 -25.30
C VAL A 43 -3.09 -5.30 -24.55
N ALA A 44 -1.86 -4.78 -24.44
CA ALA A 44 -1.58 -3.46 -23.89
C ALA A 44 -2.10 -2.33 -24.79
N GLY A 45 -2.05 -2.48 -26.11
CA GLY A 45 -2.56 -1.52 -27.08
C GLY A 45 -4.09 -1.45 -27.11
N VAL A 46 -4.78 -2.59 -26.96
CA VAL A 46 -6.24 -2.68 -26.81
C VAL A 46 -6.67 -2.19 -25.42
N GLY A 47 -5.92 -2.53 -24.37
CA GLY A 47 -6.11 -2.02 -23.01
C GLY A 47 -5.94 -0.51 -22.91
N MET A 48 -4.91 0.06 -23.54
CA MET A 48 -4.69 1.51 -23.60
C MET A 48 -5.73 2.23 -24.44
N SER A 49 -6.17 1.67 -25.57
CA SER A 49 -7.19 2.30 -26.42
C SER A 49 -8.59 2.27 -25.80
N LEU A 50 -8.90 1.26 -24.97
CA LEU A 50 -10.13 1.22 -24.17
C LEU A 50 -10.02 2.04 -22.87
N ALA A 51 -8.85 2.07 -22.22
CA ALA A 51 -8.61 2.85 -20.99
C ALA A 51 -8.52 4.37 -21.23
N THR A 52 -8.19 4.78 -22.46
CA THR A 52 -8.14 6.21 -22.84
C THR A 52 -9.47 6.71 -23.39
N ALA A 53 -10.45 5.85 -23.63
CA ALA A 53 -11.79 6.25 -24.11
C ALA A 53 -12.55 7.18 -23.13
N PRO A 54 -12.50 6.97 -21.79
CA PRO A 54 -13.08 7.90 -20.82
C PRO A 54 -12.21 9.16 -20.59
N LEU A 55 -10.93 9.12 -21.00
CA LEU A 55 -9.93 10.17 -20.76
C LEU A 55 -9.71 11.08 -21.99
N ARG A 56 -10.50 10.93 -23.05
CA ARG A 56 -10.46 11.83 -24.22
C ARG A 56 -10.83 13.30 -23.91
N GLY A 57 -11.24 13.59 -22.67
CA GLY A 57 -11.45 14.95 -22.15
C GLY A 57 -10.42 15.40 -21.10
N GLY A 58 -9.39 14.60 -20.79
CA GLY A 58 -8.33 14.94 -19.84
C GLY A 58 -7.06 15.43 -20.56
N ALA A 59 -6.34 16.37 -19.94
CA ALA A 59 -5.19 17.04 -20.54
C ALA A 59 -3.92 16.16 -20.66
N VAL A 60 -3.89 14.97 -20.06
CA VAL A 60 -2.72 14.07 -20.11
C VAL A 60 -2.76 13.22 -21.38
N SER A 61 -1.80 13.42 -22.27
CA SER A 61 -1.67 12.66 -23.50
C SER A 61 -1.42 11.17 -23.22
N ALA A 62 -2.21 10.30 -23.85
CA ALA A 62 -2.03 8.85 -23.82
C ALA A 62 -0.59 8.42 -24.20
N ARG A 63 0.12 9.23 -25.00
CA ARG A 63 1.52 8.97 -25.38
C ARG A 63 2.50 9.20 -24.24
N ASP A 64 2.31 10.25 -23.45
CA ASP A 64 3.25 10.58 -22.36
C ASP A 64 3.09 9.60 -21.20
N MET A 65 1.84 9.22 -20.93
CA MET A 65 1.51 8.15 -20.00
C MET A 65 2.06 6.81 -20.48
N ALA A 66 1.90 6.45 -21.75
CA ALA A 66 2.50 5.24 -22.31
C ALA A 66 4.04 5.27 -22.23
N ARG A 67 4.68 6.43 -22.40
CA ARG A 67 6.14 6.58 -22.28
C ARG A 67 6.60 6.33 -20.85
N GLU A 68 5.94 6.95 -19.86
CA GLU A 68 6.21 6.72 -18.44
C GLU A 68 5.96 5.26 -18.05
N PHE A 69 4.84 4.70 -18.49
CA PHE A 69 4.55 3.26 -18.36
C PHE A 69 5.46 2.35 -19.16
N LEU A 70 6.34 2.85 -20.02
CA LEU A 70 7.34 2.07 -20.74
C LEU A 70 8.76 2.32 -20.21
N GLY A 71 8.87 3.01 -19.07
CA GLY A 71 10.14 3.31 -18.40
C GLY A 71 10.89 4.51 -18.97
N GLY A 72 10.22 5.38 -19.72
CA GLY A 72 10.75 6.69 -20.08
C GLY A 72 10.54 7.71 -18.95
N ALA A 73 11.20 8.87 -19.08
CA ALA A 73 11.17 9.91 -18.06
C ALA A 73 9.75 10.25 -17.60
N PRO A 74 9.52 10.40 -16.27
CA PRO A 74 8.20 10.64 -15.72
C PRO A 74 7.61 11.93 -16.30
N SER A 75 6.31 11.87 -16.63
CA SER A 75 5.59 13.06 -17.06
C SER A 75 5.47 14.05 -15.91
N ARG A 76 5.63 15.34 -16.21
CA ARG A 76 5.51 16.41 -15.22
C ARG A 76 4.13 16.36 -14.58
N ARG A 77 4.09 16.40 -13.25
CA ARG A 77 2.83 16.34 -12.51
C ARG A 77 2.14 17.71 -12.54
N TYR A 78 0.83 17.70 -12.74
CA TYR A 78 0.03 18.91 -12.64
C TYR A 78 -1.43 18.59 -12.33
N TRP A 79 -2.11 19.60 -11.80
CA TRP A 79 -3.56 19.62 -11.62
C TRP A 79 -4.09 20.99 -12.08
N CYS A 80 -5.26 20.99 -12.69
CA CYS A 80 -5.95 22.20 -13.13
C CYS A 80 -7.37 22.24 -12.57
N GLY A 81 -7.78 23.39 -12.06
CA GLY A 81 -9.14 23.62 -11.59
C GLY A 81 -9.28 24.99 -10.92
N PHE A 82 -10.51 25.51 -10.90
CA PHE A 82 -10.83 26.81 -10.27
C PHE A 82 -9.91 27.95 -10.72
N ASP A 83 -9.64 28.03 -12.03
CA ASP A 83 -8.76 29.03 -12.67
C ASP A 83 -7.32 29.04 -12.13
N ARG A 84 -6.90 27.90 -11.58
CA ARG A 84 -5.55 27.67 -11.05
C ARG A 84 -4.92 26.43 -11.66
N ILE A 85 -3.60 26.49 -11.80
CA ILE A 85 -2.75 25.41 -12.27
C ILE A 85 -1.69 25.14 -11.21
N TRP A 86 -1.71 23.93 -10.65
CA TRP A 86 -0.67 23.43 -9.76
C TRP A 86 0.30 22.62 -10.60
N MET A 87 1.55 23.03 -10.71
CA MET A 87 2.54 22.38 -11.55
C MET A 87 3.78 21.99 -10.74
N GLU A 88 4.27 20.76 -10.94
CA GLU A 88 5.52 20.28 -10.36
C GLU A 88 6.69 21.16 -10.76
N VAL A 89 7.56 21.46 -9.79
CA VAL A 89 8.86 22.09 -9.97
C VAL A 89 9.93 21.12 -9.46
N ARG A 90 10.78 20.64 -10.36
CA ARG A 90 11.83 19.66 -10.07
C ARG A 90 13.03 20.34 -9.42
N GLY A 91 13.61 19.70 -8.40
CA GLY A 91 14.70 20.27 -7.62
C GLY A 91 14.30 21.41 -6.68
N LEU A 92 13.00 21.65 -6.45
CA LEU A 92 12.55 22.64 -5.46
C LEU A 92 12.83 22.18 -4.01
N ASP A 93 12.89 20.87 -3.82
CA ASP A 93 13.27 20.15 -2.59
C ASP A 93 14.76 19.78 -2.55
N ALA A 94 15.59 20.39 -3.39
CA ALA A 94 17.05 20.23 -3.36
C ALA A 94 17.72 21.42 -2.63
N PRO A 95 19.02 21.32 -2.28
CA PRO A 95 19.76 22.45 -1.70
C PRO A 95 19.75 23.71 -2.57
N GLU A 96 19.69 23.55 -3.90
CA GLU A 96 19.54 24.65 -4.87
C GLU A 96 18.09 25.13 -5.04
N GLY A 97 17.14 24.54 -4.32
CA GLY A 97 15.70 24.78 -4.42
C GLY A 97 15.28 26.25 -4.37
N PRO A 98 15.82 27.10 -3.47
CA PRO A 98 15.49 28.52 -3.46
C PRO A 98 15.88 29.26 -4.75
N GLN A 99 16.98 28.86 -5.39
CA GLN A 99 17.45 29.45 -6.65
C GLN A 99 16.58 29.00 -7.81
N VAL A 100 16.23 27.69 -7.85
CA VAL A 100 15.28 27.12 -8.82
C VAL A 100 13.91 27.80 -8.69
N GLY A 101 13.39 27.89 -7.46
CA GLY A 101 12.13 28.55 -7.15
C GLY A 101 12.11 30.00 -7.64
N THR A 102 13.13 30.78 -7.30
CA THR A 102 13.24 32.18 -7.75
C THR A 102 13.23 32.29 -9.28
N ALA A 103 14.00 31.44 -9.98
CA ALA A 103 14.07 31.45 -11.44
C ALA A 103 12.72 31.05 -12.09
N VAL A 104 12.07 30.00 -11.58
CA VAL A 104 10.77 29.52 -12.07
C VAL A 104 9.68 30.57 -11.82
N LEU A 105 9.63 31.13 -10.61
CA LEU A 105 8.65 32.16 -10.24
C LEU A 105 8.78 33.40 -11.13
N ALA A 106 10.01 33.87 -11.38
CA ALA A 106 10.25 34.99 -12.26
C ALA A 106 9.85 34.70 -13.71
N ALA A 107 10.17 33.51 -14.22
CA ALA A 107 9.83 33.11 -15.59
C ALA A 107 8.32 32.96 -15.81
N VAL A 108 7.61 32.36 -14.85
CA VAL A 108 6.16 32.15 -14.95
C VAL A 108 5.37 33.45 -14.79
N ARG A 109 5.77 34.34 -13.88
CA ARG A 109 5.14 35.67 -13.73
C ARG A 109 5.30 36.56 -14.97
N ALA A 110 6.29 36.28 -15.83
CA ALA A 110 6.49 37.00 -17.09
C ALA A 110 5.58 36.51 -18.23
N LEU A 111 4.86 35.39 -18.06
CA LEU A 111 3.96 34.87 -19.09
C LEU A 111 2.66 35.69 -19.15
N PRO A 112 2.13 35.98 -20.34
CA PRO A 112 0.80 36.58 -20.49
C PRO A 112 -0.28 35.63 -19.95
N GLY A 113 -1.33 36.19 -19.37
CA GLY A 113 -2.46 35.45 -18.80
C GLY A 113 -2.25 34.90 -17.38
N VAL A 114 -1.08 35.14 -16.77
CA VAL A 114 -0.78 34.80 -15.37
C VAL A 114 -1.11 36.00 -14.48
N THR A 115 -2.07 35.83 -13.56
CA THR A 115 -2.53 36.90 -12.66
C THR A 115 -1.79 36.88 -11.33
N ALA A 116 -1.50 35.69 -10.81
CA ALA A 116 -0.68 35.46 -9.63
C ALA A 116 0.08 34.14 -9.80
N ALA A 117 1.25 34.06 -9.17
CA ALA A 117 2.01 32.82 -9.09
C ALA A 117 2.72 32.78 -7.74
N ASP A 118 2.58 31.66 -7.05
CA ASP A 118 3.16 31.40 -5.73
C ASP A 118 3.83 30.03 -5.70
N LEU A 119 4.86 29.88 -4.86
CA LEU A 119 5.58 28.62 -4.71
C LEU A 119 5.19 27.94 -3.41
N ASN A 120 5.02 26.63 -3.49
CA ASN A 120 4.85 25.75 -2.36
C ASN A 120 6.03 24.77 -2.31
N TYR A 121 6.98 25.04 -1.40
CA TYR A 121 8.18 24.21 -1.27
C TYR A 121 7.85 22.81 -0.73
N ALA A 122 6.89 22.71 0.21
CA ALA A 122 6.49 21.44 0.82
C ALA A 122 5.97 20.39 -0.17
N LEU A 123 5.26 20.85 -1.20
CA LEU A 123 4.67 20.02 -2.23
C LEU A 123 5.48 20.01 -3.55
N SER A 124 6.61 20.73 -3.59
CA SER A 124 7.40 20.95 -4.80
C SER A 124 6.54 21.47 -5.98
N ARG A 125 5.66 22.45 -5.71
CA ARG A 125 4.71 23.00 -6.69
C ARG A 125 4.83 24.51 -6.88
N ILE A 126 4.57 24.94 -8.10
CA ILE A 126 4.14 26.31 -8.39
C ILE A 126 2.62 26.32 -8.58
N VAL A 127 1.95 27.27 -7.93
CA VAL A 127 0.52 27.52 -8.07
C VAL A 127 0.35 28.79 -8.90
N VAL A 128 -0.26 28.64 -10.07
CA VAL A 128 -0.43 29.72 -11.05
C VAL A 128 -1.91 30.02 -11.17
N ALA A 129 -2.33 31.22 -10.79
CA ALA A 129 -3.66 31.74 -11.09
C ALA A 129 -3.65 32.33 -12.50
N VAL A 130 -4.61 31.92 -13.32
CA VAL A 130 -4.71 32.31 -14.73
C VAL A 130 -6.01 33.05 -15.02
N ASP A 131 -6.00 33.92 -16.01
CA ASP A 131 -7.21 34.58 -16.53
C ASP A 131 -7.74 33.87 -17.80
N ASP A 132 -8.70 34.49 -18.50
CA ASP A 132 -9.31 33.94 -19.72
C ASP A 132 -8.30 33.79 -20.89
N GLU A 133 -7.16 34.47 -20.85
CA GLU A 133 -6.04 34.34 -21.80
C GLU A 133 -4.92 33.43 -21.27
N ALA A 134 -5.30 32.41 -20.50
CA ALA A 134 -4.37 31.47 -19.87
C ALA A 134 -3.31 30.90 -20.84
N PRO A 135 -2.02 30.82 -20.42
CA PRO A 135 -0.99 30.17 -21.20
C PRO A 135 -1.33 28.68 -21.38
N SER A 136 -0.99 28.13 -22.55
CA SER A 136 -1.16 26.69 -22.78
C SER A 136 -0.32 25.88 -21.80
N LEU A 137 -0.82 24.70 -21.37
CA LEU A 137 -0.09 23.84 -20.44
C LEU A 137 1.30 23.46 -20.94
N THR A 138 1.44 23.23 -22.25
CA THR A 138 2.74 22.95 -22.87
C THR A 138 3.70 24.13 -22.73
N GLN A 139 3.24 25.36 -23.00
CA GLN A 139 4.05 26.57 -22.85
C GLN A 139 4.47 26.81 -21.40
N LEU A 140 3.57 26.58 -20.44
CA LEU A 140 3.89 26.69 -19.02
C LEU A 140 4.92 25.63 -18.61
N CYS A 141 4.73 24.37 -19.01
CA CYS A 141 5.68 23.28 -18.78
C CYS A 141 7.07 23.58 -19.36
N ASP A 142 7.13 24.08 -20.60
CA ASP A 142 8.39 24.42 -21.27
C ASP A 142 9.10 25.59 -20.57
N THR A 143 8.33 26.57 -20.09
CA THR A 143 8.86 27.72 -19.33
C THR A 143 9.44 27.29 -18.00
N VAL A 144 8.70 26.48 -17.23
CA VAL A 144 9.17 25.92 -15.96
C VAL A 144 10.43 25.06 -16.17
N CYS A 145 10.40 24.17 -17.17
CA CYS A 145 11.54 23.32 -17.52
C CYS A 145 12.78 24.13 -17.93
N SER A 146 12.61 25.18 -18.72
CA SER A 146 13.71 26.08 -19.12
C SER A 146 14.31 26.81 -17.91
N ALA A 147 13.46 27.29 -17.00
CA ALA A 147 13.90 27.96 -15.77
C ALA A 147 14.63 27.01 -14.81
N GLU A 148 14.14 25.79 -14.60
CA GLU A 148 14.84 24.75 -13.84
C GLU A 148 16.23 24.46 -14.42
N ASN A 149 16.29 24.22 -15.73
CA ASN A 149 17.52 23.89 -16.45
C ASN A 149 18.54 25.04 -16.49
N SER A 150 18.10 26.28 -16.22
CA SER A 150 19.00 27.44 -16.12
C SER A 150 19.84 27.45 -14.84
N VAL A 151 19.35 26.76 -13.80
CA VAL A 151 20.00 26.68 -12.47
C VAL A 151 20.67 25.32 -12.27
N ARG A 152 20.02 24.23 -12.70
CA ARG A 152 20.49 22.86 -12.44
C ARG A 152 20.38 21.97 -13.68
N ALA A 153 21.32 21.05 -13.83
CA ALA A 153 21.22 20.02 -14.87
C ALA A 153 20.05 19.05 -14.58
N PRO A 154 19.36 18.55 -15.62
CA PRO A 154 18.25 17.63 -15.42
C PRO A 154 18.73 16.32 -14.76
N GLU A 155 18.26 16.06 -13.55
CA GLU A 155 18.50 14.82 -12.83
C GLU A 155 17.24 13.94 -12.77
N HIS A 156 17.44 12.64 -12.59
CA HIS A 156 16.34 11.69 -12.47
C HIS A 156 15.85 11.69 -11.02
N GLU A 157 14.88 12.57 -10.74
CA GLU A 157 14.20 12.65 -9.46
C GLU A 157 12.87 11.90 -9.52
N ARG A 158 12.46 11.32 -8.38
CA ARG A 158 11.13 10.73 -8.27
C ARG A 158 10.11 11.86 -8.10
N PRO A 159 9.07 11.94 -8.93
CA PRO A 159 8.07 12.98 -8.81
C PRO A 159 7.32 12.86 -7.48
N LEU A 160 6.99 14.01 -6.88
CA LEU A 160 6.10 14.06 -5.73
C LEU A 160 4.65 14.04 -6.20
N ASP A 161 4.03 12.86 -6.16
CA ASP A 161 2.63 12.65 -6.55
C ASP A 161 1.67 13.28 -5.53
N LEU A 162 0.79 14.17 -5.99
CA LEU A 162 -0.33 14.73 -5.23
C LEU A 162 -1.65 14.04 -5.58
N PRO A 163 -2.63 14.00 -4.66
CA PRO A 163 -3.95 13.42 -4.94
C PRO A 163 -4.68 14.04 -6.13
N GLY A 164 -4.42 15.32 -6.42
CA GLY A 164 -4.97 16.02 -7.57
C GLY A 164 -4.40 15.56 -8.91
N ASP A 165 -3.18 15.03 -8.96
CA ASP A 165 -2.49 14.77 -10.23
C ASP A 165 -3.22 13.72 -11.08
N ASP A 166 -3.71 14.14 -12.25
CA ASP A 166 -4.51 13.32 -13.17
C ASP A 166 -3.78 12.04 -13.60
N VAL A 167 -2.46 12.13 -13.77
CA VAL A 167 -1.61 11.02 -14.21
C VAL A 167 -1.59 9.86 -13.20
N VAL A 168 -1.68 10.14 -11.90
CA VAL A 168 -1.69 9.11 -10.85
C VAL A 168 -2.96 8.28 -10.94
N LEU A 169 -4.12 8.95 -11.03
CA LEU A 169 -5.41 8.26 -11.18
C LEU A 169 -5.48 7.51 -12.52
N ALA A 170 -5.07 8.16 -13.61
CA ALA A 170 -5.08 7.53 -14.93
C ALA A 170 -4.19 6.28 -14.96
N GLY A 171 -3.04 6.34 -14.29
CA GLY A 171 -2.16 5.19 -14.15
C GLY A 171 -2.77 4.03 -13.36
N ARG A 172 -3.51 4.33 -12.28
CA ARG A 172 -4.26 3.30 -11.53
C ARG A 172 -5.38 2.68 -12.35
N ILE A 173 -6.11 3.47 -13.12
CA ILE A 173 -7.16 3.00 -14.05
C ILE A 173 -6.56 2.14 -15.16
N ALA A 174 -5.46 2.56 -15.78
CA ALA A 174 -4.77 1.79 -16.81
C ALA A 174 -4.32 0.43 -16.27
N ALA A 175 -3.71 0.40 -15.08
CA ALA A 175 -3.26 -0.84 -14.46
C ALA A 175 -4.44 -1.79 -14.13
N LEU A 176 -5.57 -1.25 -13.66
CA LEU A 176 -6.81 -1.99 -13.44
C LEU A 176 -7.37 -2.55 -14.77
N ALA A 177 -7.44 -1.73 -15.81
CA ALA A 177 -7.93 -2.11 -17.13
C ALA A 177 -7.07 -3.23 -17.75
N THR A 178 -5.75 -3.09 -17.74
CA THR A 178 -4.81 -4.12 -18.23
C THR A 178 -5.04 -5.46 -17.52
N THR A 179 -5.19 -5.44 -16.20
CA THR A 179 -5.42 -6.67 -15.42
C THR A 179 -6.81 -7.24 -15.64
N GLY A 180 -7.82 -6.37 -15.81
CA GLY A 180 -9.19 -6.77 -16.14
C GLY A 180 -9.30 -7.42 -17.52
N VAL A 181 -8.58 -6.90 -18.52
CA VAL A 181 -8.48 -7.54 -19.85
C VAL A 181 -7.82 -8.91 -19.73
N GLY A 182 -6.69 -9.02 -19.00
CA GLY A 182 -6.04 -10.31 -18.73
C GLY A 182 -6.98 -11.32 -18.07
N PHE A 183 -7.78 -10.88 -17.10
CA PHE A 183 -8.82 -11.70 -16.46
C PHE A 183 -9.88 -12.18 -17.46
N GLY A 184 -10.40 -11.29 -18.31
CA GLY A 184 -11.37 -11.62 -19.35
C GLY A 184 -10.82 -12.62 -20.38
N VAL A 185 -9.59 -12.41 -20.85
CA VAL A 185 -8.90 -13.33 -21.77
C VAL A 185 -8.70 -14.70 -21.11
N SER A 186 -8.30 -14.73 -19.84
CA SER A 186 -8.14 -15.99 -19.09
C SER A 186 -9.47 -16.75 -18.96
N LEU A 187 -10.57 -16.06 -18.64
CA LEU A 187 -11.90 -16.69 -18.58
C LEU A 187 -12.36 -17.21 -19.94
N ALA A 188 -12.15 -16.44 -21.00
CA ALA A 188 -12.50 -16.84 -22.36
C ALA A 188 -11.67 -18.04 -22.82
N ALA A 189 -10.35 -18.04 -22.57
CA ALA A 189 -9.46 -19.14 -22.90
C ALA A 189 -9.83 -20.43 -22.13
N ALA A 190 -10.17 -20.31 -20.85
CA ALA A 190 -10.66 -21.42 -20.04
C ALA A 190 -12.01 -21.95 -20.54
N ALA A 191 -12.97 -21.07 -20.86
CA ALA A 191 -14.27 -21.45 -21.41
C ALA A 191 -14.16 -22.14 -22.77
N LEU A 192 -13.22 -21.68 -23.61
CA LEU A 192 -12.93 -22.25 -24.92
C LEU A 192 -12.00 -23.47 -24.86
N ARG A 193 -11.55 -23.89 -23.67
CA ARG A 193 -10.64 -25.03 -23.45
C ARG A 193 -9.36 -24.96 -24.29
N LEU A 194 -8.82 -23.75 -24.45
CA LEU A 194 -7.57 -23.56 -25.19
C LEU A 194 -6.40 -24.23 -24.44
N PRO A 195 -5.40 -24.79 -25.17
CA PRO A 195 -4.24 -25.42 -24.54
C PRO A 195 -3.49 -24.42 -23.64
N GLN A 196 -3.15 -24.87 -22.43
CA GLN A 196 -2.40 -24.08 -21.45
C GLN A 196 -0.91 -24.07 -21.80
N LEU A 197 -0.22 -22.96 -21.51
CA LEU A 197 1.23 -22.93 -21.60
C LEU A 197 1.85 -23.78 -20.47
N PRO A 198 2.96 -24.49 -20.72
CA PRO A 198 3.61 -25.31 -19.70
C PRO A 198 3.94 -24.48 -18.45
N PRO A 199 3.65 -24.97 -17.23
CA PRO A 199 3.94 -24.28 -15.97
C PRO A 199 5.39 -23.83 -15.81
N ALA A 200 6.32 -24.51 -16.49
CA ALA A 200 7.74 -24.17 -16.56
C ALA A 200 8.04 -22.77 -17.14
N VAL A 201 7.22 -22.29 -18.10
CA VAL A 201 7.38 -20.96 -18.69
C VAL A 201 6.94 -19.87 -17.72
N ALA A 202 5.86 -20.12 -16.97
CA ALA A 202 5.36 -19.21 -15.95
C ALA A 202 6.28 -19.13 -14.73
N ALA A 203 6.79 -20.30 -14.31
CA ALA A 203 7.81 -20.46 -13.30
C ALA A 203 9.04 -19.58 -13.59
N ALA A 204 9.63 -19.65 -14.79
CA ALA A 204 10.84 -18.92 -15.14
C ALA A 204 10.71 -17.40 -15.01
N VAL A 205 9.53 -16.84 -15.32
CA VAL A 205 9.34 -15.39 -15.35
C VAL A 205 8.77 -14.85 -14.03
N ILE A 206 7.93 -15.60 -13.30
CA ILE A 206 7.53 -15.23 -11.93
C ILE A 206 8.74 -15.30 -10.98
N SER A 207 9.69 -16.21 -11.24
CA SER A 207 10.98 -16.27 -10.53
C SER A 207 11.81 -14.99 -10.68
N ALA A 208 11.71 -14.32 -11.84
CA ALA A 208 12.43 -13.08 -12.11
C ALA A 208 11.84 -11.90 -11.32
N ASP A 209 10.51 -11.90 -11.14
CA ASP A 209 9.74 -10.82 -10.49
C ASP A 209 9.95 -10.76 -8.96
N TYR A 210 10.20 -11.91 -8.34
CA TYR A 210 10.37 -12.02 -6.87
C TYR A 210 11.82 -12.06 -6.39
N GLN A 211 12.83 -12.08 -7.28
CA GLN A 211 14.24 -12.12 -6.88
C GLN A 211 14.90 -10.73 -6.90
N PRO A 212 15.30 -10.16 -5.73
CA PRO A 212 15.94 -8.85 -5.65
C PRO A 212 17.24 -8.76 -6.46
N ARG A 213 17.92 -9.90 -6.68
CA ARG A 213 19.16 -9.95 -7.47
C ARG A 213 18.91 -9.86 -8.97
N ILE A 214 17.87 -10.53 -9.48
CA ILE A 214 17.49 -10.46 -10.90
C ILE A 214 16.96 -9.07 -11.20
N ARG A 215 16.07 -8.55 -10.34
CA ARG A 215 15.61 -7.17 -10.38
C ARG A 215 16.78 -6.18 -10.46
N ARG A 216 17.74 -6.24 -9.53
CA ARG A 216 18.94 -5.36 -9.60
C ARG A 216 19.77 -5.52 -10.87
N LEU A 217 19.76 -6.70 -11.49
CA LEU A 217 20.49 -6.97 -12.72
C LEU A 217 19.78 -6.37 -13.94
N VAL A 218 18.45 -6.41 -13.94
CA VAL A 218 17.59 -5.76 -14.94
C VAL A 218 17.60 -4.23 -14.73
N GLU A 219 17.54 -3.74 -13.48
CA GLU A 219 17.64 -2.32 -13.12
C GLU A 219 18.97 -1.71 -13.57
N ARG A 220 20.07 -2.48 -13.52
CA ARG A 220 21.39 -2.03 -14.03
C ARG A 220 21.44 -1.85 -15.54
N GLN A 221 20.57 -2.54 -16.31
CA GLN A 221 20.58 -2.50 -17.77
C GLN A 221 19.48 -1.62 -18.35
N LEU A 222 18.29 -1.64 -17.76
CA LEU A 222 17.11 -0.94 -18.24
C LEU A 222 16.78 0.32 -17.43
N GLY A 223 17.40 0.49 -16.26
CA GLY A 223 16.99 1.49 -15.28
C GLY A 223 15.84 0.99 -14.39
N PRO A 224 15.64 1.63 -13.22
CA PRO A 224 14.66 1.19 -12.22
C PRO A 224 13.21 1.25 -12.72
N GLU A 225 12.84 2.29 -13.46
CA GLU A 225 11.46 2.51 -13.92
C GLU A 225 11.05 1.55 -15.04
N ALA A 226 11.91 1.37 -16.06
CA ALA A 226 11.68 0.37 -17.11
C ALA A 226 11.65 -1.05 -16.57
N THR A 227 12.41 -1.33 -15.50
CA THR A 227 12.37 -2.64 -14.85
C THR A 227 11.01 -2.90 -14.21
N ASP A 228 10.46 -1.95 -13.46
CA ASP A 228 9.14 -2.11 -12.83
C ASP A 228 8.02 -2.32 -13.85
N VAL A 229 8.10 -1.64 -14.99
CA VAL A 229 7.17 -1.82 -16.11
C VAL A 229 7.31 -3.20 -16.74
N VAL A 230 8.53 -3.59 -17.12
CA VAL A 230 8.78 -4.85 -17.82
C VAL A 230 8.34 -6.00 -16.93
N LEU A 231 8.64 -5.93 -15.64
CA LEU A 231 8.20 -6.89 -14.64
C LEU A 231 6.68 -6.91 -14.47
N ALA A 232 6.02 -5.76 -14.34
CA ALA A 232 4.56 -5.69 -14.21
C ALA A 232 3.82 -6.21 -15.47
N THR A 233 4.36 -5.90 -16.65
CA THR A 233 3.81 -6.33 -17.94
C THR A 233 4.04 -7.83 -18.15
N ALA A 234 5.23 -8.32 -17.83
CA ALA A 234 5.56 -9.74 -17.86
C ALA A 234 4.65 -10.52 -16.89
N GLY A 235 4.51 -10.06 -15.64
CA GLY A 235 3.62 -10.62 -14.64
C GLY A 235 2.18 -10.78 -15.14
N ALA A 236 1.61 -9.71 -15.72
CA ALA A 236 0.27 -9.71 -16.28
C ALA A 236 0.13 -10.66 -17.50
N ALA A 237 1.12 -10.66 -18.40
CA ALA A 237 1.14 -11.56 -19.54
C ALA A 237 1.19 -13.03 -19.10
N ILE A 238 2.03 -13.38 -18.12
CA ILE A 238 2.17 -14.75 -17.61
C ILE A 238 0.87 -15.23 -16.96
N LEU A 239 0.25 -14.42 -16.11
CA LEU A 239 -1.01 -14.81 -15.45
C LEU A 239 -2.13 -15.03 -16.48
N THR A 240 -2.15 -14.24 -17.55
CA THR A 240 -3.08 -14.41 -18.67
C THR A 240 -2.79 -15.69 -19.45
N LEU A 241 -1.51 -15.95 -19.73
CA LEU A 241 -1.02 -17.09 -20.49
C LEU A 241 -1.11 -18.44 -19.74
N THR A 242 -1.10 -18.40 -18.41
CA THR A 242 -1.31 -19.57 -17.54
C THR A 242 -2.77 -19.90 -17.28
N GLN A 243 -3.69 -19.08 -17.80
CA GLN A 243 -5.14 -19.25 -17.59
C GLN A 243 -5.51 -19.40 -16.10
N ASN A 244 -4.98 -18.55 -15.22
CA ASN A 244 -5.28 -18.57 -13.78
C ASN A 244 -6.29 -17.47 -13.39
N PRO A 245 -7.60 -17.69 -13.58
CA PRO A 245 -8.61 -16.66 -13.38
C PRO A 245 -8.70 -16.23 -11.91
N VAL A 246 -8.45 -17.11 -10.95
CA VAL A 246 -8.57 -16.78 -9.52
C VAL A 246 -7.49 -15.78 -9.09
N SER A 247 -6.24 -15.98 -9.52
CA SER A 247 -5.15 -15.04 -9.21
C SER A 247 -5.35 -13.67 -9.88
N LEU A 248 -5.87 -13.69 -11.11
CA LEU A 248 -6.22 -12.47 -11.83
C LEU A 248 -7.40 -11.74 -11.16
N ALA A 249 -8.41 -12.45 -10.66
CA ALA A 249 -9.51 -11.84 -9.90
C ALA A 249 -9.01 -11.11 -8.64
N VAL A 250 -8.13 -11.73 -7.85
CA VAL A 250 -7.52 -11.07 -6.69
C VAL A 250 -6.74 -9.82 -7.12
N SER A 251 -6.02 -9.90 -8.24
CA SER A 251 -5.25 -8.78 -8.79
C SER A 251 -6.15 -7.64 -9.28
N VAL A 252 -7.29 -7.94 -9.89
CA VAL A 252 -8.31 -6.95 -10.27
C VAL A 252 -8.88 -6.28 -9.02
N LEU A 253 -9.24 -7.04 -7.99
CA LEU A 253 -9.84 -6.50 -6.77
C LEU A 253 -8.90 -5.59 -5.99
N ILE A 254 -7.62 -5.96 -5.83
CA ILE A 254 -6.65 -5.09 -5.17
C ILE A 254 -6.44 -3.80 -5.96
N ARG A 255 -6.33 -3.89 -7.29
CA ARG A 255 -6.18 -2.70 -8.16
C ARG A 255 -7.42 -1.81 -8.10
N ALA A 256 -8.62 -2.38 -8.08
CA ALA A 256 -9.85 -1.63 -7.91
C ALA A 256 -9.88 -0.88 -6.57
N THR A 257 -9.38 -1.50 -5.50
CA THR A 257 -9.27 -0.86 -4.17
C THR A 257 -8.31 0.33 -4.20
N LEU A 258 -7.14 0.19 -4.82
CA LEU A 258 -6.14 1.26 -4.97
C LEU A 258 -6.63 2.40 -5.87
N THR A 259 -7.35 2.07 -6.95
CA THR A 259 -8.01 3.06 -7.81
C THR A 259 -9.08 3.83 -7.05
N ALA A 260 -9.88 3.14 -6.23
CA ALA A 260 -10.90 3.78 -5.40
C ALA A 260 -10.31 4.68 -4.31
N GLU A 261 -9.19 4.29 -3.68
CA GLU A 261 -8.41 5.15 -2.76
C GLU A 261 -7.95 6.43 -3.48
N THR A 262 -7.35 6.29 -4.66
CA THR A 262 -6.82 7.43 -5.45
C THR A 262 -7.95 8.36 -5.91
N TRP A 263 -9.08 7.79 -6.33
CA TRP A 263 -10.26 8.55 -6.71
C TRP A 263 -10.82 9.37 -5.54
N SER A 264 -10.96 8.75 -4.36
CA SER A 264 -11.44 9.45 -3.16
C SER A 264 -10.47 10.52 -2.68
N ALA A 265 -9.16 10.27 -2.74
CA ALA A 265 -8.13 11.26 -2.45
C ALA A 265 -8.20 12.46 -3.41
N ARG A 266 -8.40 12.21 -4.71
CA ARG A 266 -8.64 13.27 -5.71
C ARG A 266 -9.90 14.09 -5.41
N GLN A 267 -11.00 13.43 -5.02
CA GLN A 267 -12.21 14.14 -4.63
C GLN A 267 -12.03 14.95 -3.35
N ALA A 268 -11.22 14.48 -2.40
CA ALA A 268 -10.82 15.26 -1.22
C ALA A 268 -10.00 16.48 -1.63
N TRP A 269 -9.04 16.33 -2.55
CA TRP A 269 -8.27 17.45 -3.09
C TRP A 269 -9.17 18.50 -3.73
N HIS A 270 -10.09 18.09 -4.61
CA HIS A 270 -11.03 19.03 -5.23
C HIS A 270 -11.90 19.81 -4.23
N ARG A 271 -12.22 19.23 -3.06
CA ARG A 271 -12.98 19.89 -2.01
C ARG A 271 -12.14 20.90 -1.22
N HIS A 272 -10.87 20.55 -0.98
CA HIS A 272 -9.97 21.32 -0.12
C HIS A 272 -9.14 22.37 -0.85
N GLU A 273 -8.86 22.15 -2.13
CA GLU A 273 -8.00 23.03 -2.93
C GLU A 273 -8.41 24.51 -2.86
N PRO A 274 -9.69 24.91 -2.92
CA PRO A 274 -10.03 26.34 -2.87
C PRO A 274 -9.67 27.07 -1.58
N ALA A 275 -9.67 26.36 -0.44
CA ALA A 275 -9.27 26.92 0.84
C ALA A 275 -7.74 26.89 0.99
N LEU A 276 -7.14 25.78 0.59
CA LEU A 276 -5.69 25.57 0.63
C LEU A 276 -4.94 26.51 -0.32
N ALA A 277 -5.49 26.80 -1.51
CA ALA A 277 -4.87 27.65 -2.52
C ALA A 277 -4.73 29.12 -2.07
N GLN A 278 -5.52 29.59 -1.11
CA GLN A 278 -5.42 30.94 -0.57
C GLN A 278 -4.12 31.14 0.24
N HIS A 279 -3.54 30.04 0.72
CA HIS A 279 -2.32 29.98 1.50
C HIS A 279 -1.25 29.14 0.78
N ALA A 280 -1.29 29.12 -0.56
CA ALA A 280 -0.42 28.28 -1.37
C ALA A 280 1.07 28.65 -1.24
N GLY A 281 1.36 29.94 -1.01
CA GLY A 281 2.71 30.45 -0.82
C GLY A 281 3.30 30.00 0.51
N ASP A 282 4.40 29.25 0.44
CA ASP A 282 5.24 28.91 1.59
C ASP A 282 6.56 29.68 1.45
N ASP A 283 6.86 30.55 2.41
CA ASP A 283 8.07 31.37 2.41
C ASP A 283 9.32 30.61 2.93
N HIS A 284 9.15 29.39 3.45
CA HIS A 284 10.17 28.70 4.23
C HIS A 284 10.41 27.26 3.72
N PRO A 285 11.42 27.02 2.86
CA PRO A 285 11.86 25.66 2.60
C PRO A 285 12.47 25.08 3.89
N PRO A 286 11.92 24.02 4.49
CA PRO A 286 12.53 23.43 5.67
C PRO A 286 13.82 22.77 5.26
N GLU A 287 14.78 22.81 6.19
CA GLU A 287 15.97 21.98 6.12
C GLU A 287 15.56 20.52 5.91
N HIS A 288 16.12 19.87 4.89
CA HIS A 288 15.79 18.49 4.52
C HIS A 288 15.92 17.57 5.74
N PRO A 289 14.81 17.12 6.34
CA PRO A 289 14.90 16.40 7.60
C PRO A 289 15.45 15.01 7.32
N HIS A 290 16.67 14.75 7.79
CA HIS A 290 17.26 13.43 7.70
C HIS A 290 16.84 12.61 8.92
N ARG A 291 16.08 11.53 8.68
CA ARG A 291 15.77 10.56 9.74
C ARG A 291 17.09 9.96 10.28
N PRO A 292 17.42 10.07 11.59
CA PRO A 292 18.72 9.66 12.13
C PRO A 292 19.06 8.18 11.97
N ARG A 293 18.03 7.33 11.85
CA ARG A 293 18.15 5.89 11.64
C ARG A 293 17.22 5.45 10.53
N SER A 294 17.55 4.35 9.86
CA SER A 294 16.64 3.73 8.90
C SER A 294 15.34 3.27 9.59
N LEU A 295 14.25 3.29 8.82
CA LEU A 295 12.93 2.85 9.28
C LEU A 295 12.98 1.40 9.81
N PRO A 296 12.54 1.15 11.06
CA PRO A 296 12.35 -0.19 11.58
C PRO A 296 11.54 -1.11 10.66
N VAL A 297 11.99 -2.37 10.57
CA VAL A 297 11.33 -3.42 9.79
C VAL A 297 10.07 -3.92 10.50
N GLY A 298 8.92 -3.82 9.83
CA GLY A 298 7.64 -4.31 10.32
C GLY A 298 7.51 -5.84 10.23
N PRO A 299 6.39 -6.40 10.72
CA PRO A 299 6.11 -7.83 10.62
C PRO A 299 6.09 -8.34 9.17
N VAL A 300 5.54 -7.54 8.25
CA VAL A 300 5.44 -7.87 6.82
C VAL A 300 6.82 -7.84 6.18
N GLU A 301 7.62 -6.80 6.44
CA GLU A 301 9.00 -6.69 5.95
C GLU A 301 9.86 -7.85 6.44
N ARG A 302 9.79 -8.16 7.75
CA ARG A 302 10.53 -9.28 8.34
C ARG A 302 10.15 -10.62 7.72
N HIS A 303 8.86 -10.84 7.45
CA HIS A 303 8.41 -12.05 6.77
C HIS A 303 8.90 -12.07 5.32
N ALA A 304 8.81 -10.96 4.60
CA ALA A 304 9.31 -10.84 3.23
C ALA A 304 10.83 -11.09 3.13
N ASP A 305 11.62 -10.58 4.07
CA ASP A 305 13.08 -10.81 4.13
C ASP A 305 13.40 -12.30 4.35
N ARG A 306 12.65 -12.97 5.24
CA ARG A 306 12.79 -14.43 5.45
C ARG A 306 12.38 -15.21 4.21
N SER A 307 11.26 -14.84 3.58
CA SER A 307 10.80 -15.44 2.33
C SER A 307 11.80 -15.24 1.19
N ALA A 308 12.45 -14.09 1.10
CA ALA A 308 13.46 -13.81 0.07
C ALA A 308 14.68 -14.73 0.16
N LEU A 309 15.00 -15.25 1.35
CA LEU A 309 16.05 -16.26 1.55
C LEU A 309 15.53 -17.69 1.41
N ALA A 310 14.30 -17.96 1.90
CA ALA A 310 13.71 -19.30 1.89
C ALA A 310 13.27 -19.74 0.48
N ALA A 311 12.73 -18.84 -0.33
CA ALA A 311 12.19 -19.16 -1.64
C ALA A 311 13.26 -19.74 -2.60
N PRO A 312 14.45 -19.14 -2.77
CA PRO A 312 15.49 -19.69 -3.63
C PRO A 312 16.03 -21.03 -3.12
N ALA A 313 16.14 -21.20 -1.79
CA ALA A 313 16.60 -22.45 -1.20
C ALA A 313 15.59 -23.59 -1.45
N ALA A 314 14.30 -23.34 -1.23
CA ALA A 314 13.23 -24.29 -1.52
C ALA A 314 13.19 -24.65 -3.01
N ALA A 315 13.34 -23.67 -3.89
CA ALA A 315 13.39 -23.87 -5.34
C ALA A 315 14.60 -24.71 -5.78
N ALA A 316 15.78 -24.44 -5.21
CA ALA A 316 16.99 -25.20 -5.49
C ALA A 316 16.87 -26.67 -5.04
N VAL A 317 16.30 -26.91 -3.84
CA VAL A 317 16.06 -28.27 -3.34
C VAL A 317 15.02 -28.99 -4.20
N ALA A 318 13.89 -28.35 -4.52
CA ALA A 318 12.87 -28.94 -5.37
C ALA A 318 13.43 -29.28 -6.76
N GLY A 319 14.13 -28.34 -7.40
CA GLY A 319 14.75 -28.56 -8.71
C GLY A 319 15.82 -29.65 -8.70
N ALA A 320 16.63 -29.75 -7.64
CA ALA A 320 17.64 -30.79 -7.50
C ALA A 320 17.03 -32.17 -7.21
N ALA A 321 15.95 -32.23 -6.45
CA ALA A 321 15.29 -33.48 -6.09
C ALA A 321 14.45 -34.08 -7.23
N THR A 322 13.81 -33.25 -8.05
CA THR A 322 12.89 -33.71 -9.10
C THR A 322 13.45 -33.60 -10.51
N GLY A 323 14.47 -32.77 -10.73
CA GLY A 323 15.00 -32.48 -12.07
C GLY A 323 14.07 -31.62 -12.94
N GLU A 324 12.97 -31.10 -12.39
CA GLU A 324 11.94 -30.36 -13.12
C GLU A 324 11.97 -28.86 -12.80
N ALA A 325 12.22 -28.04 -13.82
CA ALA A 325 12.23 -26.58 -13.68
C ALA A 325 10.85 -25.99 -13.29
N GLY A 326 9.76 -26.68 -13.61
CA GLY A 326 8.40 -26.27 -13.24
C GLY A 326 8.19 -26.26 -11.74
N LEU A 327 8.59 -27.32 -11.04
CA LEU A 327 8.46 -27.45 -9.59
C LEU A 327 9.33 -26.44 -8.84
N ALA A 328 10.51 -26.11 -9.38
CA ALA A 328 11.37 -25.06 -8.82
C ALA A 328 10.69 -23.67 -8.85
N GLY A 329 9.99 -23.31 -9.92
CA GLY A 329 9.26 -22.04 -9.97
C GLY A 329 7.96 -22.03 -9.18
N THR A 330 7.27 -23.17 -9.05
CA THR A 330 6.15 -23.29 -8.12
C THR A 330 6.60 -23.05 -6.68
N ALA A 331 7.74 -23.61 -6.27
CA ALA A 331 8.30 -23.36 -4.93
C ALA A 331 8.61 -21.88 -4.68
N LEU A 332 9.00 -21.12 -5.72
CA LEU A 332 9.21 -19.67 -5.62
C LEU A 332 7.90 -18.90 -5.39
N ILE A 333 6.84 -19.26 -6.11
CA ILE A 333 5.52 -18.65 -5.93
C ILE A 333 4.95 -18.95 -4.54
N VAL A 334 5.07 -20.21 -4.10
CA VAL A 334 4.59 -20.68 -2.79
C VAL A 334 5.19 -19.89 -1.63
N ALA A 335 6.45 -19.48 -1.75
CA ALA A 335 7.14 -18.73 -0.71
C ALA A 335 6.89 -17.21 -0.74
N ALA A 336 6.15 -16.70 -1.73
CA ALA A 336 5.85 -15.28 -1.85
C ALA A 336 4.96 -14.78 -0.70
N PRO A 337 5.26 -13.62 -0.08
CA PRO A 337 4.49 -13.05 1.03
C PRO A 337 3.20 -12.36 0.56
N ALA A 338 2.49 -12.94 -0.42
CA ALA A 338 1.39 -12.30 -1.12
C ALA A 338 0.25 -11.90 -0.16
N ALA A 339 -0.19 -12.82 0.71
CA ALA A 339 -1.24 -12.54 1.70
C ALA A 339 -0.90 -11.38 2.65
N ALA A 340 0.36 -11.29 3.09
CA ALA A 340 0.81 -10.25 3.99
C ALA A 340 0.78 -8.86 3.33
N ARG A 341 1.27 -8.77 2.09
CA ARG A 341 1.24 -7.52 1.30
C ARG A 341 -0.20 -7.12 0.96
N THR A 342 -1.01 -8.04 0.46
CA THR A 342 -2.39 -7.76 0.07
C THR A 342 -3.25 -7.34 1.26
N ALA A 343 -3.06 -7.95 2.44
CA ALA A 343 -3.79 -7.55 3.65
C ALA A 343 -3.48 -6.11 4.07
N ARG A 344 -2.20 -5.73 4.11
CA ARG A 344 -1.81 -4.35 4.46
C ARG A 344 -2.31 -3.33 3.44
N GLU A 345 -2.11 -3.61 2.15
CA GLU A 345 -2.55 -2.70 1.09
C GLU A 345 -4.07 -2.53 1.08
N SER A 346 -4.82 -3.63 1.21
CA SER A 346 -6.28 -3.57 1.26
C SER A 346 -6.80 -2.79 2.47
N PHE A 347 -6.17 -2.99 3.63
CA PHE A 347 -6.48 -2.22 4.84
C PHE A 347 -6.22 -0.73 4.63
N ALA A 348 -5.00 -0.35 4.25
CA ALA A 348 -4.60 1.04 4.11
C ALA A 348 -5.43 1.77 3.05
N ALA A 349 -5.66 1.13 1.90
CA ALA A 349 -6.46 1.72 0.83
C ALA A 349 -7.95 1.87 1.19
N THR A 350 -8.53 0.88 1.88
CA THR A 350 -9.91 0.97 2.36
C THR A 350 -10.05 2.03 3.45
N LEU A 351 -9.07 2.13 4.36
CA LEU A 351 -9.03 3.14 5.42
C LEU A 351 -8.89 4.54 4.82
N GLY A 352 -7.90 4.77 3.95
CA GLY A 352 -7.66 6.07 3.31
C GLY A 352 -8.85 6.56 2.50
N ARG A 353 -9.46 5.65 1.72
CA ARG A 353 -10.74 5.93 1.04
C ARG A 353 -11.83 6.35 2.02
N GLY A 354 -12.02 5.60 3.11
CA GLY A 354 -13.06 5.89 4.09
C GLY A 354 -12.83 7.19 4.86
N LEU A 355 -11.57 7.50 5.21
CA LEU A 355 -11.17 8.75 5.84
C LEU A 355 -11.45 9.95 4.91
N ALA A 356 -11.11 9.84 3.63
CA ALA A 356 -11.38 10.87 2.64
C ALA A 356 -12.90 11.07 2.39
N ASP A 357 -13.64 9.96 2.20
CA ASP A 357 -15.06 10.00 1.87
C ASP A 357 -15.95 10.41 3.05
N ARG A 358 -15.66 9.93 4.28
CA ARG A 358 -16.54 10.10 5.45
C ARG A 358 -16.10 11.19 6.41
N HIS A 359 -14.80 11.48 6.47
CA HIS A 359 -14.21 12.39 7.46
C HIS A 359 -13.43 13.54 6.82
N ALA A 360 -13.56 13.73 5.50
CA ALA A 360 -12.91 14.80 4.74
C ALA A 360 -11.38 14.87 4.90
N VAL A 361 -10.71 13.78 5.29
CA VAL A 361 -9.25 13.75 5.38
C VAL A 361 -8.65 13.90 3.98
N LEU A 362 -7.65 14.78 3.83
CA LEU A 362 -6.87 14.89 2.60
C LEU A 362 -5.53 14.15 2.76
N PRO A 363 -5.38 12.95 2.16
CA PRO A 363 -4.13 12.21 2.23
C PRO A 363 -3.13 12.74 1.20
N LEU A 364 -2.34 13.75 1.55
CA LEU A 364 -1.28 14.28 0.70
C LEU A 364 -0.25 13.20 0.35
N ARG A 365 0.14 12.38 1.33
CA ARG A 365 1.07 11.26 1.16
C ARG A 365 0.43 9.93 1.60
N PRO A 366 -0.27 9.20 0.70
CA PRO A 366 -0.88 7.91 0.98
C PRO A 366 0.04 6.81 1.58
N PRO A 367 1.38 6.83 1.38
CA PRO A 367 2.27 5.91 2.07
C PRO A 367 2.22 5.97 3.60
N ALA A 368 1.83 7.10 4.20
CA ALA A 368 1.72 7.25 5.65
C ALA A 368 0.74 6.25 6.27
N LEU A 369 -0.39 6.00 5.60
CA LEU A 369 -1.38 5.00 6.05
C LEU A 369 -0.83 3.56 6.07
N ARG A 370 0.16 3.27 5.21
CA ARG A 370 0.85 1.97 5.13
C ARG A 370 1.95 1.84 6.19
N ARG A 371 2.23 2.89 6.96
CA ARG A 371 3.17 2.90 8.10
C ARG A 371 2.47 2.82 9.45
N LEU A 372 1.13 2.98 9.50
CA LEU A 372 0.35 2.92 10.74
C LEU A 372 0.54 1.62 11.53
N ASP A 373 0.83 0.50 10.85
CA ASP A 373 1.08 -0.79 11.51
C ASP A 373 2.38 -0.84 12.32
N ARG A 374 3.22 0.21 12.23
CA ARG A 374 4.51 0.29 12.91
C ARG A 374 4.65 1.49 13.84
N VAL A 375 3.67 2.41 13.90
CA VAL A 375 3.73 3.59 14.78
C VAL A 375 3.86 3.15 16.23
N ASP A 376 4.90 3.61 16.94
CA ASP A 376 5.22 3.24 18.32
C ASP A 376 5.04 4.40 19.30
N ALA A 377 5.18 5.63 18.81
CA ALA A 377 5.03 6.84 19.60
C ALA A 377 4.25 7.90 18.80
N VAL A 378 3.50 8.72 19.53
CA VAL A 378 2.79 9.88 19.00
C VAL A 378 3.28 11.10 19.76
N VAL A 379 3.79 12.10 19.05
CA VAL A 379 4.13 13.42 19.57
C VAL A 379 2.98 14.36 19.22
N ILE A 380 2.43 15.04 20.23
CA ILE A 380 1.26 15.90 20.08
C ILE A 380 1.64 17.33 20.42
N ASP A 381 1.43 18.23 19.47
CA ASP A 381 1.50 19.66 19.69
C ASP A 381 0.42 20.09 20.71
N PRO A 382 0.80 20.76 21.82
CA PRO A 382 -0.16 21.22 22.81
C PRO A 382 -1.21 22.18 22.23
N GLN A 383 -0.91 22.93 21.16
CA GLN A 383 -1.86 23.86 20.55
C GLN A 383 -3.09 23.14 19.99
N VAL A 384 -2.91 21.91 19.49
CA VAL A 384 -3.99 21.05 18.97
C VAL A 384 -4.87 20.47 20.10
N LEU A 385 -4.36 20.39 21.33
CA LEU A 385 -5.09 19.91 22.51
C LEU A 385 -6.00 20.97 23.13
N THR A 386 -5.69 22.24 22.91
CA THR A 386 -6.41 23.39 23.50
C THR A 386 -7.89 23.51 23.10
N PRO A 387 -8.31 23.22 21.85
CA PRO A 387 -9.73 23.25 21.49
C PRO A 387 -10.50 21.98 21.90
N VAL A 388 -9.84 20.82 22.00
CA VAL A 388 -10.46 19.53 22.31
C VAL A 388 -9.46 18.65 23.07
N VAL A 389 -9.66 18.48 24.37
CA VAL A 389 -8.91 17.47 25.13
C VAL A 389 -9.43 16.09 24.70
N PRO A 390 -8.57 15.17 24.22
CA PRO A 390 -9.01 13.82 23.90
C PRO A 390 -9.59 13.16 25.16
N ASP A 391 -10.73 12.50 25.02
CA ASP A 391 -11.35 11.79 26.12
C ASP A 391 -10.33 10.83 26.75
N ALA A 392 -10.37 10.70 28.08
CA ALA A 392 -9.48 9.78 28.80
C ALA A 392 -9.54 8.35 28.24
N HIS A 393 -10.68 7.97 27.64
CA HIS A 393 -10.88 6.69 26.95
C HIS A 393 -10.06 6.54 25.66
N VAL A 394 -9.87 7.61 24.87
CA VAL A 394 -9.06 7.59 23.65
C VAL A 394 -7.58 7.46 24.02
N LEU A 395 -7.12 8.23 25.00
CA LEU A 395 -5.74 8.13 25.50
C LEU A 395 -5.46 6.77 26.15
N ASP A 396 -6.40 6.23 26.94
CA ASP A 396 -6.30 4.87 27.49
C ASP A 396 -6.32 3.80 26.39
N TYR A 397 -7.13 3.98 25.33
CA TYR A 397 -7.12 3.08 24.18
C TYR A 397 -5.76 3.06 23.46
N ILE A 398 -5.19 4.24 23.19
CA ILE A 398 -3.86 4.41 22.58
C ILE A 398 -2.76 3.82 23.46
N ARG A 399 -2.84 4.03 24.78
CA ARG A 399 -1.89 3.48 25.75
C ARG A 399 -1.98 1.96 25.84
N ARG A 400 -3.18 1.39 25.89
CA ARG A 400 -3.41 -0.07 25.83
C ARG A 400 -2.99 -0.68 24.51
N ALA A 401 -3.02 0.09 23.43
CA ALA A 401 -2.45 -0.30 22.16
C ALA A 401 -0.91 -0.32 22.17
N GLY A 402 -0.26 0.13 23.25
CA GLY A 402 1.20 0.18 23.36
C GLY A 402 1.81 1.29 22.52
N ILE A 403 1.06 2.37 22.29
CA ILE A 403 1.55 3.57 21.63
C ILE A 403 1.89 4.58 22.74
N ARG A 404 3.13 5.03 22.79
CA ARG A 404 3.56 6.04 23.78
C ARG A 404 3.09 7.42 23.34
N THR A 405 2.41 8.14 24.23
CA THR A 405 1.94 9.50 23.95
C THR A 405 2.88 10.50 24.59
N ILE A 406 3.39 11.45 23.81
CA ILE A 406 4.37 12.45 24.23
C ILE A 406 3.82 13.81 23.82
N SER A 407 3.90 14.80 24.69
CA SER A 407 3.46 16.16 24.41
C SER A 407 4.36 17.13 25.15
N LEU A 408 4.51 18.33 24.61
CA LEU A 408 5.26 19.38 25.27
C LEU A 408 4.45 19.96 26.43
N ARG A 409 5.13 20.30 27.53
CA ARG A 409 4.49 20.99 28.64
C ARG A 409 4.20 22.43 28.22
N SER A 410 2.92 22.78 28.07
CA SER A 410 2.49 24.17 27.84
C SER A 410 1.87 24.75 29.10
N PRO A 411 2.18 26.01 29.48
CA PRO A 411 1.55 26.69 30.62
C PRO A 411 0.03 26.92 30.45
N ALA A 412 -0.52 26.67 29.25
CA ALA A 412 -1.97 26.69 28.98
C ALA A 412 -2.70 25.40 29.42
N LEU A 413 -1.97 24.29 29.64
CA LEU A 413 -2.49 23.05 30.21
C LEU A 413 -2.35 23.11 31.73
N GLY A 414 -3.47 23.20 32.46
CA GLY A 414 -3.46 23.26 33.93
C GLY A 414 -2.87 22.00 34.58
N ASP A 415 -2.39 22.10 35.82
CA ASP A 415 -1.70 21.04 36.59
C ASP A 415 -2.49 19.70 36.72
N GLY A 416 -3.78 19.68 36.37
CA GLY A 416 -4.65 18.50 36.38
C GLY A 416 -4.91 17.83 35.02
N GLN A 417 -4.35 18.32 33.92
CA GLN A 417 -4.57 17.80 32.55
C GLN A 417 -3.41 16.91 32.04
N ASN A 418 -2.60 16.39 32.97
CA ASN A 418 -1.41 15.56 32.75
C ASN A 418 -1.73 14.11 32.34
N ASN A 419 -2.33 13.89 31.17
CA ASN A 419 -2.71 12.55 30.72
C ASN A 419 -1.75 11.93 29.67
N VAL A 420 -0.57 12.53 29.49
CA VAL A 420 0.47 12.17 28.51
C VAL A 420 1.64 11.48 29.22
N ASP A 421 2.32 10.51 28.57
CA ASP A 421 3.32 9.63 29.22
C ASP A 421 4.65 10.33 29.55
N GLU A 422 5.05 11.36 28.79
CA GLU A 422 6.32 12.09 28.97
C GLU A 422 6.12 13.57 28.59
N LEU A 423 6.50 14.49 29.49
CA LEU A 423 6.42 15.96 29.30
C LEU A 423 7.84 16.52 29.10
N HIS A 424 8.11 17.15 27.96
CA HIS A 424 9.35 17.89 27.73
C HIS A 424 9.15 19.38 28.07
N GLU A 425 10.07 19.98 28.83
CA GLU A 425 10.08 21.43 29.04
C GLU A 425 10.75 22.13 27.84
N PRO A 426 10.09 23.07 27.15
CA PRO A 426 10.68 23.73 25.99
C PRO A 426 11.81 24.66 26.43
N ALA A 427 13.02 24.46 25.91
CA ALA A 427 14.08 25.46 25.97
C ALA A 427 14.00 26.47 24.80
N ASP A 428 13.37 26.06 23.68
CA ASP A 428 13.31 26.76 22.40
C ASP A 428 11.87 26.89 21.86
N ALA A 429 11.72 27.44 20.64
CA ALA A 429 10.43 27.56 19.94
C ALA A 429 9.69 26.20 19.85
N PRO A 430 8.34 26.19 19.89
CA PRO A 430 7.55 24.95 20.02
C PRO A 430 7.82 23.94 18.90
N ASP A 431 8.02 24.39 17.65
CA ASP A 431 8.34 23.51 16.53
C ASP A 431 9.70 22.83 16.69
N THR A 432 10.74 23.57 17.10
CA THR A 432 12.07 23.02 17.38
C THR A 432 12.02 21.98 18.50
N ALA A 433 11.31 22.26 19.58
CA ALA A 433 11.15 21.31 20.68
C ALA A 433 10.37 20.04 20.27
N LEU A 434 9.36 20.15 19.40
CA LEU A 434 8.66 19.00 18.82
C LEU A 434 9.57 18.21 17.88
N HIS A 435 10.35 18.89 17.04
CA HIS A 435 11.31 18.29 16.12
C HIS A 435 12.38 17.49 16.89
N ASP A 436 12.97 18.07 17.93
CA ASP A 436 13.98 17.40 18.78
C ASP A 436 13.40 16.15 19.46
N ALA A 437 12.14 16.22 19.90
CA ALA A 437 11.46 15.06 20.47
C ALA A 437 11.27 13.94 19.43
N VAL A 438 10.88 14.29 18.19
CA VAL A 438 10.78 13.34 17.08
C VAL A 438 12.14 12.71 16.78
N GLU A 439 13.19 13.52 16.65
CA GLU A 439 14.54 13.05 16.36
C GLU A 439 15.06 12.12 17.47
N LEU A 440 14.87 12.48 18.74
CA LEU A 440 15.24 11.67 19.89
C LEU A 440 14.55 10.30 19.86
N LEU A 441 13.26 10.25 19.56
CA LEU A 441 12.50 8.99 19.47
C LEU A 441 12.93 8.14 18.28
N GLN A 442 13.16 8.76 17.12
CA GLN A 442 13.66 8.08 15.93
C GLN A 442 15.08 7.54 16.13
N SER A 443 15.94 8.27 16.84
CA SER A 443 17.27 7.81 17.24
C SER A 443 17.22 6.57 18.16
N ARG A 444 16.16 6.45 18.97
CA ARG A 444 15.86 5.24 19.77
C ARG A 444 15.24 4.11 18.94
N GLY A 445 14.96 4.35 17.65
CA GLY A 445 14.40 3.37 16.73
C GLY A 445 12.88 3.25 16.80
N ALA A 446 12.16 4.23 17.37
CA ALA A 446 10.70 4.29 17.31
C ALA A 446 10.24 4.80 15.93
N ILE A 447 9.06 4.38 15.50
CA ILE A 447 8.31 5.08 14.45
C ILE A 447 7.44 6.14 15.11
N VAL A 448 7.58 7.38 14.66
CA VAL A 448 6.96 8.54 15.31
C VAL A 448 5.87 9.13 14.43
N ALA A 449 4.65 9.18 14.94
CA ALA A 449 3.59 10.00 14.38
C ALA A 449 3.56 11.37 15.07
N VAL A 450 3.31 12.44 14.32
CA VAL A 450 3.18 13.79 14.85
C VAL A 450 1.79 14.32 14.55
N ILE A 451 1.15 14.94 15.54
CA ILE A 451 -0.07 15.73 15.34
C ILE A 451 0.26 17.17 15.67
N ALA A 452 0.15 18.07 14.69
CA ALA A 452 0.42 19.49 14.87
C ALA A 452 -0.43 20.35 13.92
N ALA A 453 -0.67 21.61 14.33
CA ALA A 453 -1.23 22.64 13.44
C ALA A 453 -0.11 23.51 12.86
N HIS A 454 0.86 23.92 13.69
CA HIS A 454 1.92 24.87 13.31
C HIS A 454 3.31 24.37 13.73
N ALA A 455 3.74 23.25 13.15
CA ALA A 455 5.06 22.67 13.40
C ALA A 455 5.65 22.07 12.12
N PRO A 456 6.03 22.88 11.11
CA PRO A 456 6.51 22.40 9.83
C PRO A 456 7.76 21.52 9.96
N HIS A 457 8.73 21.86 10.81
CA HIS A 457 9.95 21.05 11.00
C HIS A 457 9.65 19.71 11.68
N ALA A 458 8.76 19.68 12.67
CA ALA A 458 8.35 18.44 13.32
C ALA A 458 7.53 17.54 12.38
N LEU A 459 6.60 18.12 11.60
CA LEU A 459 5.78 17.37 10.63
C LEU A 459 6.62 16.82 9.48
N ALA A 460 7.58 17.60 8.96
CA ALA A 460 8.48 17.16 7.91
C ALA A 460 9.40 16.02 8.36
N ALA A 461 9.82 16.02 9.64
CA ALA A 461 10.66 14.96 10.22
C ALA A 461 9.87 13.70 10.61
N ALA A 462 8.55 13.78 10.77
CA ALA A 462 7.72 12.68 11.24
C ALA A 462 7.71 11.49 10.28
N ASP A 463 7.56 10.27 10.82
CA ASP A 463 7.34 9.08 9.98
C ASP A 463 5.90 9.03 9.44
N VAL A 464 4.96 9.63 10.18
CA VAL A 464 3.55 9.88 9.85
C VAL A 464 3.17 11.26 10.39
N GLY A 465 3.12 12.27 9.52
CA GLY A 465 2.67 13.62 9.89
C GLY A 465 1.16 13.81 9.72
N ILE A 466 0.45 14.19 10.78
CA ILE A 466 -0.97 14.54 10.75
C ILE A 466 -1.10 16.03 11.05
N GLY A 467 -1.44 16.80 10.03
CA GLY A 467 -1.62 18.24 10.09
C GLY A 467 -3.08 18.58 10.36
N VAL A 468 -3.34 19.38 11.39
CA VAL A 468 -4.67 19.93 11.64
C VAL A 468 -4.77 21.27 10.92
N VAL A 469 -5.70 21.38 9.98
CA VAL A 469 -6.00 22.62 9.25
C VAL A 469 -6.80 23.54 10.16
N ASP A 470 -6.38 24.79 10.24
CA ASP A 470 -7.09 25.86 10.93
C ASP A 470 -7.26 27.07 9.98
N ASP A 471 -7.59 28.25 10.53
CA ASP A 471 -7.78 29.47 9.73
C ASP A 471 -6.45 30.14 9.32
N GLN A 472 -5.29 29.55 9.66
CA GLN A 472 -3.96 30.06 9.33
C GLN A 472 -3.36 29.29 8.14
N GLU A 473 -2.02 29.34 8.02
CA GLU A 473 -1.28 28.61 7.01
C GLU A 473 -1.44 27.09 7.19
N PRO A 474 -1.88 26.36 6.15
CA PRO A 474 -2.05 24.92 6.21
C PRO A 474 -0.72 24.21 6.51
N PRO A 475 -0.73 23.13 7.32
CA PRO A 475 0.47 22.36 7.61
C PRO A 475 0.93 21.51 6.41
N TRP A 476 1.48 22.14 5.37
CA TRP A 476 1.83 21.51 4.09
C TRP A 476 2.82 20.33 4.19
N TYR A 477 3.64 20.31 5.23
CA TYR A 477 4.60 19.23 5.48
C TYR A 477 3.95 17.95 6.02
N ALA A 478 2.68 18.00 6.45
CA ALA A 478 1.95 16.83 6.91
C ALA A 478 1.70 15.82 5.77
N ASP A 479 1.63 14.54 6.13
CA ASP A 479 1.22 13.48 5.21
C ASP A 479 -0.29 13.39 5.04
N LEU A 480 -1.03 13.73 6.11
CA LEU A 480 -2.48 13.71 6.18
C LEU A 480 -2.95 15.06 6.73
N LEU A 481 -3.81 15.77 5.99
CA LEU A 481 -4.48 16.96 6.49
C LEU A 481 -5.88 16.62 7.00
N VAL A 482 -6.22 17.14 8.18
CA VAL A 482 -7.51 16.95 8.83
C VAL A 482 -8.10 18.30 9.25
N ASP A 483 -9.41 18.47 9.09
CA ASP A 483 -10.09 19.72 9.47
C ASP A 483 -10.36 19.82 10.98
N ASP A 484 -10.29 18.70 11.68
CA ASP A 484 -10.68 18.59 13.08
C ASP A 484 -9.75 17.64 13.85
N PRO A 485 -9.26 18.03 15.05
CA PRO A 485 -8.43 17.18 15.89
C PRO A 485 -9.06 15.82 16.22
N SER A 486 -10.40 15.71 16.30
CA SER A 486 -11.04 14.40 16.54
C SER A 486 -10.70 13.39 15.45
N THR A 487 -10.57 13.85 14.20
CA THR A 487 -10.22 12.99 13.07
C THR A 487 -8.77 12.52 13.12
N ALA A 488 -7.85 13.33 13.67
CA ALA A 488 -6.49 12.88 13.96
C ALA A 488 -6.49 11.69 14.95
N TRP A 489 -7.31 11.79 16.02
CA TRP A 489 -7.47 10.68 16.98
C TRP A 489 -8.07 9.43 16.34
N ARG A 490 -9.03 9.58 15.41
CA ARG A 490 -9.59 8.44 14.65
C ARG A 490 -8.51 7.69 13.86
N ILE A 491 -7.60 8.43 13.23
CA ILE A 491 -6.47 7.83 12.48
C ILE A 491 -5.59 7.02 13.43
N LEU A 492 -5.29 7.55 14.62
CA LEU A 492 -4.51 6.83 15.63
C LEU A 492 -5.23 5.60 16.20
N CYS A 493 -6.55 5.67 16.38
CA CYS A 493 -7.38 4.52 16.76
C CYS A 493 -7.35 3.39 15.72
N ALA A 494 -6.93 3.67 14.48
CA ALA A 494 -6.74 2.64 13.45
C ALA A 494 -5.44 1.85 13.57
N VAL A 495 -4.45 2.30 14.36
CA VAL A 495 -3.14 1.64 14.52
C VAL A 495 -3.26 0.18 15.00
N PRO A 496 -4.08 -0.18 16.01
CA PRO A 496 -4.27 -1.58 16.40
C PRO A 496 -4.84 -2.44 15.28
N ALA A 497 -5.78 -1.90 14.50
CA ALA A 497 -6.36 -2.59 13.36
C ALA A 497 -5.36 -2.77 12.22
N ALA A 498 -4.50 -1.77 11.97
CA ALA A 498 -3.39 -1.85 11.01
C ALA A 498 -2.39 -2.95 11.41
N ARG A 499 -1.97 -2.97 12.69
CA ARG A 499 -1.11 -4.02 13.27
C ARG A 499 -1.77 -5.40 13.14
N ALA A 500 -3.07 -5.50 13.39
CA ALA A 500 -3.81 -6.74 13.25
C ALA A 500 -3.90 -7.21 11.79
N ALA A 501 -4.06 -6.31 10.82
CA ALA A 501 -4.07 -6.63 9.39
C ALA A 501 -2.71 -7.18 8.94
N SER A 502 -1.62 -6.51 9.31
CA SER A 502 -0.25 -6.98 9.03
C SER A 502 0.03 -8.34 9.69
N ARG A 503 -0.30 -8.51 10.98
CA ARG A 503 -0.08 -9.78 11.70
C ARG A 503 -0.88 -10.94 11.08
N ARG A 504 -2.18 -10.75 10.86
CA ARG A 504 -3.03 -11.78 10.23
C ARG A 504 -2.61 -12.08 8.80
N GLY A 505 -2.17 -11.07 8.06
CA GLY A 505 -1.61 -11.25 6.72
C GLY A 505 -0.35 -12.14 6.73
N VAL A 506 0.54 -11.96 7.71
CA VAL A 506 1.73 -12.81 7.89
C VAL A 506 1.36 -14.23 8.32
N GLU A 507 0.38 -14.39 9.22
CA GLU A 507 -0.15 -15.70 9.62
C GLU A 507 -0.73 -16.45 8.40
N LEU A 508 -1.54 -15.78 7.59
CA LEU A 508 -2.09 -16.33 6.35
C LEU A 508 -1.00 -16.66 5.32
N ALA A 509 -0.02 -15.77 5.13
CA ALA A 509 1.08 -16.01 4.20
C ALA A 509 1.85 -17.27 4.61
N THR A 510 2.24 -17.36 5.89
CA THR A 510 2.94 -18.52 6.44
C THR A 510 2.11 -19.80 6.28
N GLY A 511 0.81 -19.76 6.60
CA GLY A 511 -0.09 -20.90 6.42
C GLY A 511 -0.22 -21.34 4.96
N SER A 512 -0.37 -20.39 4.03
CA SER A 512 -0.47 -20.67 2.60
C SER A 512 0.83 -21.24 2.00
N SER A 513 1.98 -20.73 2.43
CA SER A 513 3.29 -21.24 2.02
C SER A 513 3.55 -22.65 2.53
N LEU A 514 3.20 -22.92 3.80
CA LEU A 514 3.31 -24.27 4.37
C LEU A 514 2.38 -25.26 3.66
N LEU A 515 1.13 -24.87 3.39
CA LEU A 515 0.19 -25.69 2.65
C LEU A 515 0.69 -25.97 1.23
N GLY A 516 1.17 -24.94 0.52
CA GLY A 516 1.77 -25.10 -0.80
C GLY A 516 2.98 -26.04 -0.80
N ALA A 517 3.84 -25.96 0.22
CA ALA A 517 4.99 -26.84 0.38
C ALA A 517 4.59 -28.30 0.64
N VAL A 518 3.55 -28.54 1.45
CA VAL A 518 3.01 -29.90 1.68
C VAL A 518 2.39 -30.46 0.41
N LEU A 519 1.59 -29.67 -0.31
CA LEU A 519 0.96 -30.12 -1.55
C LEU A 519 2.01 -30.48 -2.61
N LEU A 520 3.09 -29.70 -2.71
CA LEU A 520 4.24 -30.00 -3.56
C LEU A 520 4.90 -31.35 -3.23
N LEU A 521 4.93 -31.75 -1.96
CA LEU A 521 5.50 -33.04 -1.53
C LEU A 521 4.56 -34.23 -1.80
N THR A 522 3.25 -34.01 -1.78
CA THR A 522 2.25 -35.10 -1.82
C THR A 522 1.94 -35.66 -3.22
N SER A 523 2.59 -35.18 -4.28
CA SER A 523 2.34 -35.60 -5.68
C SER A 523 0.86 -35.50 -6.13
N ILE A 524 0.04 -34.73 -5.40
CA ILE A 524 -1.35 -34.47 -5.77
C ILE A 524 -1.33 -33.54 -7.00
N PRO A 525 -2.13 -33.80 -8.05
CA PRO A 525 -2.23 -32.90 -9.19
C PRO A 525 -2.70 -31.52 -8.72
N PHE A 526 -1.79 -30.57 -8.71
CA PHE A 526 -1.99 -29.24 -8.16
C PHE A 526 -1.20 -28.24 -9.01
N GLN A 527 -1.82 -27.12 -9.41
CA GLN A 527 -1.21 -26.12 -10.30
C GLN A 527 -0.19 -25.20 -9.61
N GLY A 528 0.11 -25.41 -8.34
CA GLY A 528 1.19 -24.72 -7.64
C GLY A 528 0.82 -23.38 -6.98
N THR A 529 -0.27 -22.75 -7.41
CA THR A 529 -0.59 -21.35 -7.06
C THR A 529 -1.80 -21.17 -6.14
N GLU A 530 -2.71 -22.14 -6.03
CA GLU A 530 -4.00 -21.94 -5.35
C GLU A 530 -3.91 -21.61 -3.84
N PRO A 531 -3.03 -22.22 -3.00
CA PRO A 531 -2.88 -21.83 -1.61
C PRO A 531 -2.42 -20.38 -1.46
N VAL A 532 -1.49 -19.93 -2.30
CA VAL A 532 -0.96 -18.55 -2.26
C VAL A 532 -2.03 -17.57 -2.70
N THR A 533 -2.75 -17.88 -3.78
CA THR A 533 -3.86 -17.07 -4.28
C THR A 533 -5.01 -17.02 -3.26
N GLY A 534 -5.36 -18.14 -2.65
CA GLY A 534 -6.35 -18.22 -1.57
C GLY A 534 -5.91 -17.41 -0.34
N GLY A 535 -4.63 -17.50 0.02
CA GLY A 535 -4.03 -16.66 1.07
C GLY A 535 -4.11 -15.17 0.73
N ALA A 536 -3.82 -14.77 -0.51
CA ALA A 536 -3.92 -13.40 -0.98
C ALA A 536 -5.36 -12.88 -0.97
N ALA A 537 -6.34 -13.68 -1.41
CA ALA A 537 -7.76 -13.36 -1.35
C ALA A 537 -8.24 -13.20 0.10
N ALA A 538 -7.83 -14.11 1.00
CA ALA A 538 -8.14 -14.00 2.43
C ALA A 538 -7.48 -12.75 3.05
N GLY A 539 -6.24 -12.45 2.67
CA GLY A 539 -5.54 -11.24 3.08
C GLY A 539 -6.29 -9.97 2.66
N LEU A 540 -6.69 -9.87 1.39
CA LEU A 540 -7.53 -8.80 0.84
C LEU A 540 -8.80 -8.62 1.70
N TRP A 541 -9.56 -9.70 1.90
CA TRP A 541 -10.82 -9.63 2.65
C TRP A 541 -10.62 -9.21 4.11
N ILE A 542 -9.61 -9.76 4.80
CA ILE A 542 -9.29 -9.39 6.19
C ILE A 542 -8.91 -7.91 6.28
N GLY A 543 -8.05 -7.42 5.39
CA GLY A 543 -7.62 -6.03 5.35
C GLY A 543 -8.82 -5.09 5.18
N HIS A 544 -9.65 -5.38 4.16
CA HIS A 544 -10.87 -4.62 3.89
C HIS A 544 -11.84 -4.61 5.09
N ARG A 545 -12.11 -5.77 5.69
CA ARG A 545 -13.05 -5.90 6.81
C ARG A 545 -12.55 -5.20 8.07
N LEU A 546 -11.26 -5.28 8.36
CA LEU A 546 -10.65 -4.57 9.49
C LEU A 546 -10.74 -3.05 9.31
N ALA A 547 -10.45 -2.55 8.12
CA ALA A 547 -10.58 -1.13 7.81
C ALA A 547 -12.03 -0.65 7.94
N ARG A 548 -13.00 -1.38 7.35
CA ARG A 548 -14.44 -1.05 7.50
C ARG A 548 -14.90 -1.03 8.95
N ARG A 549 -14.57 -2.07 9.72
CA ARG A 549 -14.89 -2.10 11.15
C ARG A 549 -14.33 -0.92 11.92
N THR A 550 -13.11 -0.48 11.57
CA THR A 550 -12.47 0.69 12.21
C THR A 550 -13.21 1.99 11.85
N LEU A 551 -13.66 2.13 10.60
CA LEU A 551 -14.44 3.27 10.13
C LEU A 551 -15.89 3.28 10.63
N ASP A 552 -16.41 2.12 11.04
CA ASP A 552 -17.78 1.95 11.55
C ASP A 552 -17.83 1.92 13.10
N ASP A 553 -16.68 1.92 13.80
CA ASP A 553 -16.63 1.82 15.27
C ASP A 553 -17.00 3.17 15.93
N PRO A 554 -18.07 3.24 16.73
CA PRO A 554 -18.52 4.48 17.38
C PRO A 554 -17.55 5.00 18.45
N LEU A 555 -16.48 4.28 18.82
CA LEU A 555 -15.39 4.87 19.61
C LEU A 555 -14.64 5.98 18.85
N ALA A 556 -14.71 5.98 17.51
CA ALA A 556 -14.32 7.10 16.66
C ALA A 556 -15.40 8.21 16.62
N GLU A 557 -16.64 7.88 16.94
CA GLU A 557 -17.80 8.74 16.91
C GLU A 557 -18.11 9.21 18.35
N HIS A 558 -17.19 9.93 18.98
CA HIS A 558 -17.53 10.69 20.19
C HIS A 558 -18.42 11.87 19.78
N ASP A 559 -19.70 11.53 19.62
CA ASP A 559 -20.83 12.42 19.52
C ASP A 559 -20.86 13.32 20.78
N ARG A 560 -20.92 14.63 20.54
CA ARG A 560 -20.84 15.72 21.53
C ARG A 560 -21.98 15.71 22.57
N ASN A 561 -22.77 14.65 22.68
CA ASN A 561 -24.07 14.72 23.34
C ASN A 561 -24.61 13.38 23.88
N ARG A 562 -23.99 12.75 24.91
CA ARG A 562 -24.76 11.85 25.81
C ARG A 562 -24.34 11.83 27.28
N PRO A 563 -25.31 11.59 28.20
CA PRO A 563 -25.15 11.76 29.65
C PRO A 563 -24.67 10.50 30.39
N HIS A 564 -23.93 10.77 31.48
CA HIS A 564 -23.50 10.02 32.69
C HIS A 564 -23.33 8.46 32.69
N PRO A 565 -22.29 7.91 33.36
CA PRO A 565 -21.74 6.55 33.14
C PRO A 565 -22.55 5.33 33.64
N ASP A 566 -23.76 5.47 34.19
CA ASP A 566 -24.43 4.37 34.92
C ASP A 566 -25.37 3.49 34.06
N ASP A 567 -25.54 3.79 32.76
CA ASP A 567 -26.45 3.06 31.86
C ASP A 567 -25.76 2.08 30.88
N ALA A 568 -24.44 2.15 30.73
CA ALA A 568 -23.70 1.27 29.81
C ALA A 568 -23.67 -0.20 30.29
N HIS A 569 -23.61 -0.42 31.60
CA HIS A 569 -23.57 -1.77 32.18
C HIS A 569 -24.90 -2.52 32.09
N ARG A 570 -26.04 -1.81 32.08
CA ARG A 570 -27.37 -2.43 31.91
C ARG A 570 -27.64 -2.82 30.45
N THR A 571 -27.21 -1.99 29.50
CA THR A 571 -27.42 -2.21 28.07
C THR A 571 -26.59 -3.40 27.52
N LEU A 572 -25.37 -3.59 28.02
CA LEU A 572 -24.53 -4.75 27.68
C LEU A 572 -25.06 -6.07 28.27
N ARG A 573 -25.63 -6.02 29.48
CA ARG A 573 -26.17 -7.22 30.16
C ARG A 573 -27.43 -7.75 29.48
N ASP A 574 -28.29 -6.86 28.98
CA ASP A 574 -29.50 -7.24 28.24
C ASP A 574 -29.23 -7.73 26.81
N GLN A 575 -28.15 -7.27 26.17
CA GLN A 575 -27.72 -7.78 24.87
C GLN A 575 -27.08 -9.17 24.97
N VAL A 576 -26.32 -9.43 26.04
CA VAL A 576 -25.70 -10.76 26.29
C VAL A 576 -26.77 -11.81 26.64
N HIS A 577 -27.78 -11.47 27.46
CA HIS A 577 -28.88 -12.41 27.78
C HIS A 577 -29.87 -12.65 26.62
N ARG A 578 -29.82 -11.85 25.55
CA ARG A 578 -30.62 -12.06 24.34
C ARG A 578 -29.88 -12.89 23.29
N ALA A 579 -28.54 -12.96 23.34
CA ALA A 579 -27.71 -13.74 22.43
C ALA A 579 -27.56 -15.23 22.82
N GLU A 580 -27.88 -15.62 24.06
CA GLU A 580 -27.67 -16.99 24.56
C GLU A 580 -28.83 -17.98 24.33
N ARG A 581 -29.91 -17.62 23.59
CA ARG A 581 -31.12 -18.46 23.47
C ARG A 581 -31.47 -19.00 22.08
N PHE A 582 -30.48 -19.31 21.24
CA PHE A 582 -30.75 -19.99 19.96
C PHE A 582 -29.88 -21.25 19.75
N ALA A 583 -30.36 -22.37 20.30
CA ALA A 583 -29.94 -23.72 19.92
C ALA A 583 -31.15 -24.45 19.30
N LEU A 584 -31.01 -24.94 18.07
CA LEU A 584 -32.01 -25.79 17.43
C LEU A 584 -31.77 -27.26 17.84
N ALA A 585 -32.74 -27.84 18.54
CA ALA A 585 -32.75 -29.27 18.86
C ALA A 585 -33.22 -30.07 17.64
N LEU A 586 -32.36 -30.97 17.12
CA LEU A 586 -32.77 -31.88 16.06
C LEU A 586 -33.50 -33.12 16.64
N PRO A 587 -34.49 -33.69 15.92
CA PRO A 587 -35.29 -34.84 16.38
C PRO A 587 -34.50 -36.12 16.69
N ARG A 588 -33.23 -36.21 16.29
CA ARG A 588 -32.33 -37.33 16.59
C ARG A 588 -31.08 -36.82 17.32
N GLY A 589 -31.26 -36.50 18.61
CA GLY A 589 -30.20 -36.58 19.63
C GLY A 589 -28.97 -35.69 19.51
N GLY A 590 -28.95 -34.66 18.67
CA GLY A 590 -27.83 -33.73 18.54
C GLY A 590 -28.25 -32.28 18.72
N GLN A 591 -27.59 -31.55 19.62
CA GLN A 591 -27.61 -30.09 19.63
C GLN A 591 -26.59 -29.61 18.59
N LEU A 592 -27.05 -28.91 17.55
CA LEU A 592 -26.16 -28.30 16.57
C LEU A 592 -25.97 -26.82 16.95
N PRO A 593 -24.79 -26.39 17.44
CA PRO A 593 -24.53 -24.99 17.73
C PRO A 593 -24.58 -24.21 16.41
N ILE A 594 -25.32 -23.10 16.38
CA ILE A 594 -25.38 -22.25 15.19
C ILE A 594 -23.97 -21.66 14.99
N PRO A 595 -23.36 -21.85 13.80
CA PRO A 595 -22.04 -21.30 13.49
C PRO A 595 -22.03 -19.78 13.65
N THR A 596 -20.91 -19.24 14.15
CA THR A 596 -20.72 -17.79 14.27
C THR A 596 -20.89 -17.09 12.91
N PRO A 597 -21.25 -15.79 12.84
CA PRO A 597 -21.40 -15.06 11.58
C PRO A 597 -20.17 -15.12 10.67
N GLU A 598 -18.99 -15.34 11.25
CA GLU A 598 -17.73 -15.51 10.52
C GLU A 598 -17.61 -16.91 9.90
N GLN A 599 -18.06 -17.95 10.61
CA GLN A 599 -18.10 -19.32 10.11
C GLN A 599 -19.19 -19.50 9.04
N THR A 600 -20.35 -18.84 9.19
CA THR A 600 -21.39 -18.86 8.15
C THR A 600 -20.94 -18.13 6.88
N ALA A 601 -20.26 -16.99 7.00
CA ALA A 601 -19.73 -16.28 5.83
C ALA A 601 -18.62 -17.07 5.13
N TYR A 602 -17.72 -17.72 5.88
CA TYR A 602 -16.67 -18.57 5.32
C TYR A 602 -17.25 -19.79 4.61
N LEU A 603 -18.20 -20.50 5.23
CA LEU A 603 -18.87 -21.64 4.62
C LEU A 603 -19.76 -21.22 3.45
N ALA A 604 -20.40 -20.06 3.48
CA ALA A 604 -21.17 -19.52 2.37
C ALA A 604 -20.27 -19.15 1.18
N ALA A 605 -19.12 -18.52 1.41
CA ALA A 605 -18.13 -18.25 0.37
C ALA A 605 -17.58 -19.54 -0.22
N LEU A 606 -17.27 -20.54 0.61
CA LEU A 606 -16.81 -21.84 0.17
C LEU A 606 -17.87 -22.59 -0.64
N THR A 607 -19.14 -22.51 -0.22
CA THR A 607 -20.28 -23.10 -0.95
C THR A 607 -20.52 -22.37 -2.28
N LEU A 608 -20.37 -21.05 -2.32
CA LEU A 608 -20.45 -20.26 -3.55
C LEU A 608 -19.33 -20.63 -4.52
N LEU A 609 -18.11 -20.86 -4.03
CA LEU A 609 -16.97 -21.29 -4.86
C LEU A 609 -17.18 -22.68 -5.45
N VAL A 610 -17.78 -23.61 -4.69
CA VAL A 610 -18.19 -24.93 -5.22
C VAL A 610 -19.33 -24.79 -6.23
N ALA A 611 -20.34 -23.97 -5.93
CA ALA A 611 -21.49 -23.75 -6.80
C ALA A 611 -21.11 -23.10 -8.15
N LEU A 612 -20.10 -22.24 -8.14
CA LEU A 612 -19.53 -21.63 -9.34
C LEU A 612 -18.51 -22.54 -10.07
N GLN A 613 -18.32 -23.79 -9.62
CA GLN A 613 -17.31 -24.73 -10.12
C GLN A 613 -15.87 -24.16 -10.11
N ILE A 614 -15.59 -23.25 -9.17
CA ILE A 614 -14.27 -22.64 -8.98
C ILE A 614 -13.37 -23.58 -8.15
N ILE A 615 -13.97 -24.37 -7.25
CA ILE A 615 -13.28 -25.35 -6.41
C ILE A 615 -14.08 -26.66 -6.45
N ASP A 616 -13.39 -27.79 -6.62
CA ASP A 616 -14.03 -29.10 -6.54
C ASP A 616 -14.57 -29.38 -5.13
N TRP A 617 -15.76 -29.96 -5.04
CA TRP A 617 -16.44 -30.23 -3.77
C TRP A 617 -15.61 -31.04 -2.74
N PRO A 618 -14.69 -31.97 -3.10
CA PRO A 618 -13.82 -32.64 -2.14
C PRO A 618 -12.76 -31.70 -1.56
N VAL A 619 -12.24 -30.77 -2.36
CA VAL A 619 -11.26 -29.75 -1.93
C VAL A 619 -11.92 -28.77 -0.97
N ALA A 620 -13.14 -28.34 -1.27
CA ALA A 620 -13.95 -27.55 -0.35
C ALA A 620 -14.20 -28.29 0.98
N LEU A 621 -14.43 -29.60 0.95
CA LEU A 621 -14.59 -30.41 2.17
C LEU A 621 -13.32 -30.44 3.02
N VAL A 622 -12.14 -30.58 2.41
CA VAL A 622 -10.85 -30.56 3.11
C VAL A 622 -10.58 -29.16 3.70
N ILE A 623 -10.88 -28.10 2.96
CA ILE A 623 -10.75 -26.70 3.40
C ILE A 623 -11.70 -26.39 4.56
N ALA A 624 -12.95 -26.89 4.50
CA ALA A 624 -13.91 -26.77 5.58
C ALA A 624 -13.45 -27.54 6.84
N ALA A 625 -12.97 -28.77 6.67
CA ALA A 625 -12.47 -29.59 7.78
C ALA A 625 -11.23 -28.97 8.44
N GLY A 626 -10.28 -28.45 7.66
CA GLY A 626 -9.10 -27.73 8.18
C GLY A 626 -9.47 -26.46 8.94
N TYR A 627 -10.47 -25.72 8.47
CA TYR A 627 -10.99 -24.54 9.14
C TYR A 627 -11.68 -24.87 10.48
N VAL A 628 -12.47 -25.96 10.52
CA VAL A 628 -13.10 -26.43 11.77
C VAL A 628 -12.02 -26.87 12.78
N VAL A 629 -11.02 -27.65 12.37
CA VAL A 629 -9.95 -28.11 13.26
C VAL A 629 -9.06 -26.98 13.79
N THR A 630 -8.83 -25.94 12.99
CA THR A 630 -8.01 -24.78 13.39
C THR A 630 -8.79 -23.80 14.28
N THR A 631 -10.10 -23.71 14.11
CA THR A 631 -10.95 -22.87 14.97
C THR A 631 -11.28 -23.55 16.31
N ASP A 632 -11.33 -24.89 16.36
CA ASP A 632 -11.56 -25.64 17.61
C ASP A 632 -10.34 -25.68 18.54
N ARG A 633 -9.12 -25.50 18.02
CA ARG A 633 -7.88 -25.46 18.82
C ARG A 633 -7.75 -24.26 19.77
N ARG A 634 -8.70 -23.31 19.78
CA ARG A 634 -8.74 -22.19 20.74
C ARG A 634 -9.57 -22.44 21.99
N ARG A 635 -9.91 -23.70 22.31
CA ARG A 635 -10.48 -24.10 23.61
C ARG A 635 -9.85 -25.39 24.12
N PRO A 636 -8.71 -25.33 24.82
CA PRO A 636 -8.63 -26.20 26.00
C PRO A 636 -7.74 -25.62 27.12
N GLU A 637 -8.16 -24.55 27.82
CA GLU A 637 -7.55 -24.23 29.12
C GLU A 637 -8.52 -23.72 30.21
N ARG A 638 -9.85 -23.71 29.98
CA ARG A 638 -10.82 -23.28 31.01
C ARG A 638 -11.69 -24.36 31.63
N ALA A 639 -11.57 -25.62 31.20
CA ALA A 639 -12.43 -26.70 31.69
C ALA A 639 -11.89 -27.48 32.90
N LEU A 640 -10.64 -27.24 33.35
CA LEU A 640 -10.07 -27.95 34.51
C LEU A 640 -9.96 -27.09 35.79
N ALA A 641 -10.25 -25.79 35.74
CA ALA A 641 -10.19 -24.90 36.91
C ALA A 641 -11.53 -24.71 37.65
N GLN A 642 -12.62 -25.32 37.17
CA GLN A 642 -13.95 -25.22 37.80
C GLN A 642 -14.39 -26.51 38.52
N SER A 643 -13.51 -27.49 38.68
CA SER A 643 -13.77 -28.69 39.48
C SER A 643 -13.07 -28.67 40.86
N ALA A 644 -12.48 -27.56 41.28
CA ALA A 644 -11.72 -27.48 42.53
C ALA A 644 -11.96 -26.18 43.32
N ALA A 645 -13.17 -25.62 43.23
CA ALA A 645 -13.62 -24.53 44.10
C ALA A 645 -14.99 -24.88 44.71
#